data_AF-A0A1G7ME72-F1
#
_entry.id   AF-A0A1G7ME72-F1
#
_cell.length_a   1.000
_cell.length_b   1.000
_cell.length_c   1.000
_cell.angle_alpha   90.00
_cell.angle_beta   90.00
_cell.angle_gamma   90.00
#
_symmetry.space_group_name_H-M   'P 1'
#
loop_
_entity.id
_entity.type
_entity.pdbx_description
1 polymer ?
#
loop_
_entity_poly.entity_id
_entity_poly.type
_entity_poly.pdbx_seq_one_letter_code
_entity_poly.pdbx_strand_id
1 'polypeptide(L)'
;MKIASIKYSVLALCATMFFGCSEDNVEDSGNAMGNVTISLDVLEPKSTRAGETIETSALDKKISNMWLVQYVYNNSGKEIEADRAIRYVTVTNNKINTTLRTTLTGETTKLYLIANTHDDEAFSRIAPPSEDELQKASMDIDYNTIELGLPMSSVVSLSGFKDGDAISAQLKRRVAKVVVNVSSPTTSSDNIEILNVQLQNTKSSYYLFSDSKDDIKSGDSQNFSSETWSNSNGGKNTYTYYIPASYASDYSEFPYLYINAVTNSKFVTYRLRLQGEGASTSDTWREVENNHYYVINAPVTGSNNSGDESSNKYIYSSPCKLVDHGDSPENCYVIDSDDNDAMYYRFPVSQINEYRKLYDKGHLITNDTIYHAKVIWWSTGSQDAAARQNSWVSIVGTTCHGNDGHVIIKRKDSEGNAVTGNALIGVFNSKEELLWSWHIWQTPKVDDLTIGGNTFMSMNLGAVEFSPSVSRAYEFYNSVGLYYQWGRKDPFGTDFETNTSAINLNYVLSNYPFKIENFSELGISDVNANITASRTKAVKNPTTFFYNTSADEVENWAGCDGNSSWNNSGSKTVFDPCPYGYRVPTAAELAVLENNTFVSDAGRTVIEYKTSQFYVPIAAWLTGVGTATTAGTLQSIDYSNAGGSLYSSTTGNGQQKARYLLLKSMGNNNANADAARTYARPIRPIKMN
;
A
#
# COMPACT_ATOMS: atom_id res chain seq x y z
N MET A 1 -6.18 14.01 9.88
CA MET A 1 -7.20 14.90 10.47
C MET A 1 -8.54 14.23 10.22
N LYS A 2 -9.08 13.53 11.23
CA LYS A 2 -10.30 12.70 11.15
C LYS A 2 -11.41 13.40 11.93
N ILE A 3 -12.40 13.92 11.21
CA ILE A 3 -13.76 14.16 11.69
C ILE A 3 -14.63 13.85 10.46
N ALA A 4 -15.20 12.65 10.39
CA ALA A 4 -16.20 12.34 9.38
C ALA A 4 -17.55 12.81 9.94
N SER A 5 -17.90 14.04 9.60
CA SER A 5 -19.19 14.66 9.86
C SER A 5 -20.29 13.91 9.13
N ILE A 6 -21.47 13.77 9.76
CA ILE A 6 -22.73 13.52 9.07
C ILE A 6 -22.80 14.49 7.87
N LYS A 7 -22.83 13.97 6.64
CA LYS A 7 -22.90 14.78 5.42
C LYS A 7 -24.33 15.30 5.27
N TYR A 8 -24.65 16.45 5.87
CA TYR A 8 -25.88 17.19 5.58
C TYR A 8 -25.68 18.01 4.30
N SER A 9 -26.55 17.81 3.30
CA SER A 9 -26.67 18.69 2.14
C SER A 9 -27.80 19.70 2.32
N VAL A 10 -27.69 20.60 3.31
CA VAL A 10 -28.52 21.84 3.39
C VAL A 10 -27.71 22.93 4.10
N LEU A 11 -27.71 24.14 3.52
CA LEU A 11 -27.06 25.35 4.07
C LEU A 11 -27.36 25.54 5.56
N ALA A 12 -26.33 25.48 6.41
CA ALA A 12 -26.42 25.95 7.79
C ALA A 12 -26.46 27.48 7.81
N LEU A 13 -27.65 28.07 7.98
CA LEU A 13 -27.76 29.44 8.49
C LEU A 13 -27.49 29.38 10.01
N CYS A 14 -26.47 30.14 10.42
CA CYS A 14 -26.09 30.39 11.81
C CYS A 14 -27.28 30.53 12.76
N ALA A 15 -27.24 29.79 13.87
CA ALA A 15 -27.89 30.19 15.12
C ALA A 15 -26.92 29.96 16.29
N THR A 16 -26.13 30.98 16.59
CA THR A 16 -25.73 31.30 17.96
C THR A 16 -26.99 31.42 18.81
N MET A 17 -27.15 30.60 19.87
CA MET A 17 -27.69 31.04 21.17
C MET A 17 -27.72 29.90 22.22
N PHE A 18 -27.09 30.22 23.37
CA PHE A 18 -27.29 29.70 24.74
C PHE A 18 -26.89 28.26 25.12
N PHE A 19 -25.67 28.17 25.67
CA PHE A 19 -25.42 27.33 26.85
C PHE A 19 -25.93 28.07 28.09
N GLY A 20 -26.80 27.42 28.86
CA GLY A 20 -27.23 27.87 30.17
C GLY A 20 -27.82 26.70 30.95
N CYS A 21 -27.01 26.07 31.80
CA CYS A 21 -27.53 25.35 32.95
C CYS A 21 -28.27 26.36 33.83
N SER A 22 -29.57 26.16 34.03
CA SER A 22 -30.25 26.56 35.26
C SER A 22 -31.31 25.51 35.59
N GLU A 23 -31.17 24.91 36.77
CA GLU A 23 -32.27 24.34 37.52
C GLU A 23 -33.26 25.47 37.78
N ASP A 24 -34.33 25.55 36.98
CA ASP A 24 -35.49 26.36 37.32
C ASP A 24 -36.75 25.59 36.92
N ASN A 25 -37.66 25.49 37.88
CA ASN A 25 -38.95 24.84 37.79
C ASN A 25 -39.70 25.26 36.52
N VAL A 26 -39.81 24.35 35.55
CA VAL A 26 -40.80 24.45 34.49
C VAL A 26 -42.11 23.93 35.06
N GLU A 27 -43.10 24.82 35.18
CA GLU A 27 -44.48 24.47 35.44
C GLU A 27 -44.93 23.37 34.45
N ASP A 28 -45.48 22.32 35.04
CA ASP A 28 -46.05 21.13 34.43
C ASP A 28 -47.00 21.49 33.26
N SER A 29 -46.52 21.27 32.05
CA SER A 29 -47.34 21.25 30.83
C SER A 29 -47.60 19.81 30.38
N GLY A 30 -48.09 18.94 31.25
CA GLY A 30 -48.82 17.71 30.87
C GLY A 30 -48.03 16.62 30.13
N ASN A 31 -46.72 16.76 29.95
CA ASN A 31 -45.87 15.84 29.20
C ASN A 31 -45.23 14.80 30.14
N ALA A 32 -45.94 13.72 30.42
CA ALA A 32 -45.45 12.65 31.30
C ALA A 32 -44.35 11.81 30.62
N MET A 33 -43.28 11.51 31.37
CA MET A 33 -42.23 10.56 30.98
C MET A 33 -42.59 9.15 31.49
N GLY A 34 -42.43 8.13 30.65
CA GLY A 34 -42.72 6.73 30.96
C GLY A 34 -41.49 5.84 30.79
N ASN A 35 -41.29 4.92 31.73
CA ASN A 35 -40.29 3.88 31.67
C ASN A 35 -40.74 2.77 30.72
N VAL A 36 -39.85 2.36 29.83
CA VAL A 36 -40.14 1.34 28.83
C VAL A 36 -39.01 0.34 28.69
N THR A 37 -39.40 -0.85 28.24
CA THR A 37 -38.47 -1.87 27.76
C THR A 37 -38.68 -2.08 26.26
N ILE A 38 -37.63 -1.88 25.48
CA ILE A 38 -37.60 -2.16 24.05
C ILE A 38 -36.82 -3.45 23.83
N SER A 39 -37.47 -4.49 23.32
CA SER A 39 -36.83 -5.73 22.88
C SER A 39 -36.36 -5.59 21.43
N LEU A 40 -35.13 -6.02 21.16
CA LEU A 40 -34.46 -5.87 19.87
C LEU A 40 -34.28 -7.23 19.22
N ASP A 41 -34.78 -7.36 17.99
CA ASP A 41 -34.52 -8.51 17.14
C ASP A 41 -33.90 -8.03 15.83
N VAL A 42 -32.91 -8.76 15.32
CA VAL A 42 -32.33 -8.45 14.02
C VAL A 42 -33.16 -9.11 12.93
N LEU A 43 -33.59 -8.33 11.92
CA LEU A 43 -34.34 -8.84 10.78
C LEU A 43 -33.52 -9.89 10.04
N GLU A 44 -34.10 -11.06 9.81
CA GLU A 44 -33.48 -12.10 8.98
C GLU A 44 -33.27 -11.57 7.55
N PRO A 45 -32.10 -11.81 6.95
CA PRO A 45 -31.83 -11.30 5.62
C PRO A 45 -32.64 -12.05 4.57
N LYS A 46 -32.86 -11.41 3.42
CA LYS A 46 -33.42 -12.08 2.24
C LYS A 46 -32.29 -12.70 1.41
N SER A 47 -32.53 -13.87 0.82
CA SER A 47 -31.65 -14.44 -0.22
C SER A 47 -32.26 -14.22 -1.61
N THR A 48 -31.40 -14.07 -2.61
CA THR A 48 -31.79 -13.99 -4.03
C THR A 48 -32.32 -15.31 -4.60
N ARG A 49 -32.05 -16.46 -3.96
CA ARG A 49 -32.49 -17.77 -4.45
C ARG A 49 -33.39 -18.46 -3.43
N ALA A 50 -34.62 -18.76 -3.85
CA ALA A 50 -35.57 -19.48 -3.01
C ALA A 50 -35.00 -20.84 -2.55
N GLY A 51 -35.01 -21.10 -1.24
CA GLY A 51 -34.51 -22.33 -0.64
C GLY A 51 -33.00 -22.36 -0.35
N GLU A 52 -32.27 -21.26 -0.59
CA GLU A 52 -30.87 -21.15 -0.20
C GLU A 52 -30.72 -21.05 1.32
N THR A 53 -29.76 -21.79 1.88
CA THR A 53 -29.45 -21.72 3.31
C THR A 53 -28.69 -20.44 3.59
N ILE A 54 -29.27 -19.58 4.44
CA ILE A 54 -28.65 -18.34 4.86
C ILE A 54 -27.66 -18.64 5.98
N GLU A 55 -26.37 -18.45 5.71
CA GLU A 55 -25.34 -18.56 6.75
C GLU A 55 -25.27 -17.26 7.55
N THR A 56 -25.52 -17.34 8.86
CA THR A 56 -25.39 -16.21 9.78
C THR A 56 -24.21 -16.44 10.73
N SER A 57 -23.47 -15.36 11.00
CA SER A 57 -22.32 -15.31 11.91
C SER A 57 -22.68 -14.58 13.21
N ALA A 58 -21.79 -14.65 14.21
CA ALA A 58 -21.95 -13.86 15.44
C ALA A 58 -21.97 -12.34 15.14
N LEU A 59 -21.15 -11.89 14.18
CA LEU A 59 -21.11 -10.51 13.73
C LEU A 59 -22.44 -10.06 13.14
N ASP A 60 -23.09 -10.94 12.36
CA ASP A 60 -24.38 -10.63 11.74
C ASP A 60 -25.43 -10.22 12.78
N LYS A 61 -25.40 -10.80 13.99
CA LYS A 61 -26.43 -10.57 15.03
C LYS A 61 -25.99 -9.58 16.13
N LYS A 62 -24.77 -9.05 16.06
CA LYS A 62 -24.17 -8.26 17.13
C LYS A 62 -24.78 -6.85 17.19
N ILE A 63 -25.22 -6.44 18.38
CA ILE A 63 -25.70 -5.08 18.70
C ILE A 63 -24.86 -4.58 19.88
N SER A 64 -23.97 -3.62 19.62
CA SER A 64 -22.96 -3.16 20.58
C SER A 64 -23.27 -1.78 21.16
N ASN A 65 -23.65 -0.83 20.31
CA ASN A 65 -24.09 0.50 20.74
C ASN A 65 -25.36 0.91 20.00
N MET A 66 -26.07 1.89 20.55
CA MET A 66 -27.30 2.38 19.94
C MET A 66 -27.66 3.81 20.31
N TRP A 67 -28.16 4.52 19.31
CA TRP A 67 -28.86 5.79 19.42
C TRP A 67 -30.36 5.59 19.24
N LEU A 68 -31.14 6.34 20.01
CA LEU A 68 -32.59 6.36 19.98
C LEU A 68 -33.06 7.79 19.74
N VAL A 69 -33.86 8.02 18.70
CA VAL A 69 -34.50 9.29 18.39
C VAL A 69 -36.01 9.15 18.51
N GLN A 70 -36.65 10.05 19.26
CA GLN A 70 -38.09 10.09 19.43
C GLN A 70 -38.68 11.33 18.75
N TYR A 71 -39.71 11.11 17.94
CA TYR A 71 -40.59 12.14 17.40
C TYR A 71 -42.01 11.95 17.91
N VAL A 72 -42.72 13.04 18.20
CA VAL A 72 -44.11 13.03 18.66
C VAL A 72 -44.96 13.90 17.73
N TYR A 73 -46.16 13.43 17.40
CA TYR A 73 -47.09 14.12 16.51
C TYR A 73 -48.40 14.36 17.24
N ASN A 74 -48.94 15.55 17.06
CA ASN A 74 -50.24 15.92 17.59
C ASN A 74 -51.40 15.26 16.82
N ASN A 75 -52.63 15.49 17.29
CA ASN A 75 -53.85 14.91 16.71
C ASN A 75 -54.11 15.32 15.24
N SER A 76 -53.45 16.37 14.76
CA SER A 76 -53.51 16.81 13.35
C SER A 76 -52.41 16.18 12.48
N GLY A 77 -51.58 15.29 13.04
CA GLY A 77 -50.44 14.67 12.36
C GLY A 77 -49.23 15.59 12.20
N LYS A 78 -49.21 16.75 12.88
CA LYS A 78 -48.06 17.67 12.84
C LYS A 78 -47.08 17.30 13.95
N GLU A 79 -45.80 17.23 13.58
CA GLU A 79 -44.71 16.99 14.52
C GLU A 79 -44.63 18.11 15.57
N ILE A 80 -44.38 17.72 16.82
CA ILE A 80 -44.20 18.63 17.97
C ILE A 80 -42.70 18.79 18.22
N GLU A 81 -42.10 19.83 17.65
CA GLU A 81 -40.63 19.98 17.60
C GLU A 81 -39.96 20.09 18.98
N ALA A 82 -40.65 20.68 19.96
CA ALA A 82 -40.17 20.82 21.33
C ALA A 82 -39.96 19.46 22.03
N ASP A 83 -40.53 18.40 21.47
CA ASP A 83 -40.58 17.06 22.06
C ASP A 83 -39.67 16.06 21.34
N ARG A 84 -38.84 16.55 20.40
CA ARG A 84 -37.77 15.77 19.81
C ARG A 84 -36.75 15.41 20.88
N ALA A 85 -36.37 14.14 20.93
CA ALA A 85 -35.30 13.69 21.82
C ALA A 85 -34.35 12.75 21.08
N ILE A 86 -33.06 12.92 21.31
CA ILE A 86 -32.02 11.98 20.87
C ILE A 86 -31.19 11.56 22.07
N ARG A 87 -30.93 10.25 22.20
CA ARG A 87 -30.23 9.68 23.36
C ARG A 87 -29.34 8.53 22.91
N TYR A 88 -28.15 8.47 23.49
CA TYR A 88 -27.34 7.27 23.47
C TYR A 88 -27.85 6.31 24.55
N VAL A 89 -28.04 5.04 24.21
CA VAL A 89 -28.64 4.04 25.11
C VAL A 89 -27.79 2.79 25.17
N THR A 90 -27.70 2.21 26.38
CA THR A 90 -27.00 0.94 26.59
C THR A 90 -27.90 -0.24 26.22
N VAL A 91 -27.34 -1.20 25.49
CA VAL A 91 -28.01 -2.46 25.16
C VAL A 91 -27.55 -3.54 26.12
N THR A 92 -28.47 -4.26 26.72
CA THR A 92 -28.17 -5.41 27.58
C THR A 92 -29.10 -6.57 27.23
N ASN A 93 -28.54 -7.71 26.86
CA ASN A 93 -29.30 -8.90 26.45
C ASN A 93 -30.37 -8.58 25.39
N ASN A 94 -29.99 -7.84 24.35
CA ASN A 94 -30.87 -7.38 23.27
C ASN A 94 -32.09 -6.57 23.76
N LYS A 95 -31.96 -5.86 24.87
CA LYS A 95 -32.99 -4.97 25.41
C LYS A 95 -32.43 -3.60 25.73
N ILE A 96 -33.28 -2.59 25.59
CA ILE A 96 -33.09 -1.24 26.09
C ILE A 96 -34.08 -1.04 27.23
N ASN A 97 -33.61 -0.52 28.36
CA ASN A 97 -34.47 0.07 29.38
C ASN A 97 -34.19 1.56 29.42
N THR A 98 -35.20 2.38 29.16
CA THR A 98 -35.06 3.84 29.05
C THR A 98 -36.37 4.54 29.38
N THR A 99 -36.34 5.86 29.45
CA THR A 99 -37.52 6.69 29.68
C THR A 99 -37.81 7.52 28.44
N LEU A 100 -39.06 7.48 27.96
CA LEU A 100 -39.54 8.19 26.77
C LEU A 100 -40.73 9.08 27.11
N ARG A 101 -40.99 10.10 26.29
CA ARG A 101 -42.18 10.94 26.46
C ARG A 101 -43.41 10.13 26.05
N THR A 102 -44.36 9.98 26.97
CA THR A 102 -45.66 9.35 26.71
C THR A 102 -46.52 10.22 25.81
N THR A 103 -47.50 9.63 25.13
CA THR A 103 -48.39 10.37 24.21
C THR A 103 -49.72 10.68 24.89
N LEU A 104 -50.23 11.89 24.66
CA LEU A 104 -51.60 12.27 25.04
C LEU A 104 -52.65 11.61 24.13
N THR A 105 -53.93 11.75 24.49
CA THR A 105 -55.03 11.17 23.70
C THR A 105 -55.06 11.74 22.28
N GLY A 106 -54.84 10.86 21.29
CA GLY A 106 -54.80 11.20 19.87
C GLY A 106 -53.40 11.49 19.31
N GLU A 107 -52.39 11.62 20.18
CA GLU A 107 -50.99 11.75 19.76
C GLU A 107 -50.40 10.41 19.32
N THR A 108 -49.38 10.48 18.47
CA THR A 108 -48.59 9.32 18.02
C THR A 108 -47.11 9.60 18.21
N THR A 109 -46.30 8.55 18.30
CA THR A 109 -44.85 8.69 18.39
C THR A 109 -44.15 7.74 17.42
N LYS A 110 -43.01 8.18 16.89
CA LYS A 110 -42.08 7.34 16.13
C LYS A 110 -40.75 7.26 16.85
N LEU A 111 -40.24 6.05 16.97
CA LEU A 111 -38.93 5.75 17.54
C LEU A 111 -38.00 5.28 16.43
N TYR A 112 -36.92 6.02 16.22
CA TYR A 112 -35.84 5.68 15.30
C TYR A 112 -34.67 5.11 16.10
N LEU A 113 -34.33 3.86 15.83
CA LEU A 113 -33.24 3.14 16.48
C LEU A 113 -32.09 3.02 15.48
N ILE A 114 -30.88 3.38 15.90
CA ILE A 114 -29.66 3.35 15.06
C ILE A 114 -28.59 2.62 15.85
N ALA A 115 -28.25 1.40 15.43
CA ALA A 115 -27.28 0.55 16.13
C ALA A 115 -25.94 0.48 15.39
N ASN A 116 -24.86 0.29 16.15
CA ASN A 116 -23.50 0.06 15.66
C ASN A 116 -22.99 1.21 14.76
N THR A 117 -23.08 2.44 15.25
CA THR A 117 -22.55 3.62 14.53
C THR A 117 -21.02 3.70 14.58
N HIS A 118 -20.37 2.94 15.47
CA HIS A 118 -18.91 2.99 15.75
C HIS A 118 -18.39 4.37 16.16
N ASP A 119 -19.31 5.26 16.51
CA ASP A 119 -19.07 6.61 16.99
C ASP A 119 -20.12 6.91 18.07
N ASP A 120 -19.68 6.89 19.33
CA ASP A 120 -20.49 7.19 20.51
C ASP A 120 -20.72 8.70 20.69
N GLU A 121 -20.12 9.53 19.84
CA GLU A 121 -20.34 10.98 19.75
C GLU A 121 -21.12 11.40 18.51
N ALA A 122 -21.54 10.45 17.65
CA ALA A 122 -22.15 10.70 16.33
C ALA A 122 -23.25 11.77 16.33
N PHE A 123 -24.06 11.82 17.40
CA PHE A 123 -25.15 12.79 17.55
C PHE A 123 -24.98 13.74 18.76
N SER A 124 -23.86 13.66 19.49
CA SER A 124 -23.65 14.37 20.76
C SER A 124 -23.56 15.91 20.63
N ARG A 125 -23.30 16.41 19.42
CA ARG A 125 -23.03 17.83 19.12
C ARG A 125 -24.09 18.50 18.25
N ILE A 126 -25.22 17.84 18.04
CA ILE A 126 -26.27 18.30 17.13
C ILE A 126 -27.58 18.36 17.90
N ALA A 127 -28.35 19.44 17.69
CA ALA A 127 -29.73 19.45 18.12
C ALA A 127 -30.48 18.27 17.46
N PRO A 128 -31.52 17.69 18.10
CA PRO A 128 -32.31 16.64 17.47
C PRO A 128 -32.77 17.07 16.06
N PRO A 129 -32.36 16.36 14.98
CA PRO A 129 -32.73 16.74 13.63
C PRO A 129 -34.24 16.57 13.42
N SER A 130 -34.80 17.25 12.43
CA SER A 130 -36.16 16.93 11.96
C SER A 130 -36.23 15.49 11.43
N GLU A 131 -37.43 14.91 11.39
CA GLU A 131 -37.61 13.54 10.87
C GLU A 131 -37.09 13.44 9.42
N ASP A 132 -37.37 14.44 8.58
CA ASP A 132 -36.95 14.49 7.19
C ASP A 132 -35.42 14.52 7.02
N GLU A 133 -34.72 15.25 7.91
CA GLU A 133 -33.26 15.29 7.94
C GLU A 133 -32.68 13.93 8.35
N LEU A 134 -33.27 13.29 9.37
CA LEU A 134 -32.80 11.99 9.86
C LEU A 134 -33.01 10.89 8.80
N GLN A 135 -34.13 10.91 8.09
CA GLN A 135 -34.42 9.93 7.04
C GLN A 135 -33.42 10.00 5.86
N LYS A 136 -32.87 11.19 5.59
CA LYS A 136 -31.88 11.44 4.54
C LYS A 136 -30.43 11.36 5.02
N ALA A 137 -30.21 11.18 6.33
CA ALA A 137 -28.87 11.11 6.87
C ALA A 137 -28.14 9.83 6.41
N SER A 138 -26.85 9.98 6.14
CA SER A 138 -25.94 8.89 5.79
C SER A 138 -24.68 8.93 6.66
N MET A 139 -24.04 7.77 6.82
CA MET A 139 -22.80 7.60 7.56
C MET A 139 -21.82 6.76 6.75
N ASP A 140 -20.53 7.06 6.89
CA ASP A 140 -19.46 6.22 6.33
C ASP A 140 -19.35 4.90 7.10
N ILE A 141 -18.99 3.82 6.40
CA ILE A 141 -18.66 2.55 7.06
C ILE A 141 -17.18 2.55 7.42
N ASP A 142 -16.88 2.37 8.70
CA ASP A 142 -15.52 2.12 9.15
C ASP A 142 -15.23 0.62 9.21
N TYR A 143 -14.60 0.11 8.14
CA TYR A 143 -14.23 -1.30 8.05
C TYR A 143 -13.14 -1.71 9.05
N ASN A 144 -12.40 -0.77 9.64
CA ASN A 144 -11.38 -1.09 10.65
C ASN A 144 -12.00 -1.51 11.98
N THR A 145 -13.26 -1.12 12.22
CA THR A 145 -13.98 -1.37 13.47
C THR A 145 -15.23 -2.22 13.26
N ILE A 146 -15.42 -2.77 12.05
CA ILE A 146 -16.62 -3.54 11.67
C ILE A 146 -16.87 -4.75 12.57
N GLU A 147 -15.84 -5.32 13.19
CA GLU A 147 -15.96 -6.41 14.18
C GLU A 147 -16.75 -6.01 15.44
N LEU A 148 -16.89 -4.72 15.71
CA LEU A 148 -17.74 -4.20 16.78
C LEU A 148 -19.23 -4.32 16.42
N GLY A 149 -19.62 -4.57 15.18
CA GLY A 149 -21.02 -4.77 14.78
C GLY A 149 -21.34 -4.17 13.40
N LEU A 150 -22.36 -4.71 12.73
CA LEU A 150 -22.83 -4.16 11.45
C LEU A 150 -23.82 -3.01 11.70
N PRO A 151 -23.81 -1.92 10.91
CA PRO A 151 -24.78 -0.84 11.07
C PRO A 151 -26.20 -1.36 10.84
N MET A 152 -27.12 -1.03 11.75
CA MET A 152 -28.53 -1.43 11.67
C MET A 152 -29.44 -0.28 12.04
N SER A 153 -30.68 -0.30 11.55
CA SER A 153 -31.68 0.65 11.97
C SER A 153 -33.10 0.08 12.01
N SER A 154 -33.97 0.72 12.78
CA SER A 154 -35.39 0.38 12.88
C SER A 154 -36.23 1.62 13.09
N VAL A 155 -37.49 1.59 12.65
CA VAL A 155 -38.49 2.61 12.94
C VAL A 155 -39.71 1.92 13.55
N VAL A 156 -40.14 2.38 14.72
CA VAL A 156 -41.33 1.88 15.41
C VAL A 156 -42.34 3.01 15.55
N SER A 157 -43.54 2.82 14.99
CA SER A 157 -44.66 3.76 15.12
C SER A 157 -45.62 3.27 16.20
N LEU A 158 -45.96 4.13 17.16
CA LEU A 158 -46.82 3.83 18.30
C LEU A 158 -47.96 4.85 18.40
N SER A 159 -49.14 4.38 18.81
CA SER A 159 -50.31 5.23 19.11
C SER A 159 -50.77 5.00 20.55
N GLY A 160 -51.05 6.08 21.28
CA GLY A 160 -51.49 5.98 22.68
C GLY A 160 -50.47 5.31 23.62
N PHE A 161 -49.19 5.55 23.36
CA PHE A 161 -48.00 5.10 24.09
C PHE A 161 -47.99 5.58 25.56
N LYS A 162 -47.76 4.65 26.50
CA LYS A 162 -47.84 4.84 27.96
C LYS A 162 -46.64 4.27 28.73
N ASP A 163 -46.54 4.66 30.00
CA ASP A 163 -45.60 4.07 30.96
C ASP A 163 -45.80 2.55 31.11
N GLY A 164 -44.69 1.81 31.11
CA GLY A 164 -44.69 0.35 31.21
C GLY A 164 -44.93 -0.41 29.91
N ASP A 165 -45.13 0.28 28.77
CA ASP A 165 -45.32 -0.38 27.48
C ASP A 165 -44.10 -1.22 27.09
N ALA A 166 -44.37 -2.45 26.63
CA ALA A 166 -43.38 -3.34 26.05
C ALA A 166 -43.33 -3.13 24.54
N ILE A 167 -42.18 -2.68 24.04
CA ILE A 167 -41.98 -2.35 22.64
C ILE A 167 -41.08 -3.40 21.99
N SER A 168 -41.37 -3.77 20.75
CA SER A 168 -40.51 -4.63 19.94
C SER A 168 -40.01 -3.87 18.73
N ALA A 169 -38.70 -3.90 18.49
CA ALA A 169 -38.08 -3.26 17.34
C ALA A 169 -37.32 -4.30 16.52
N GLN A 170 -37.57 -4.30 15.21
CA GLN A 170 -36.88 -5.18 14.27
C GLN A 170 -35.79 -4.38 13.52
N LEU A 171 -34.53 -4.67 13.82
CA LEU A 171 -33.36 -3.98 13.29
C LEU A 171 -32.98 -4.54 11.91
N LYS A 172 -33.06 -3.70 10.88
CA LYS A 172 -32.62 -4.02 9.51
C LYS A 172 -31.16 -3.61 9.34
N ARG A 173 -30.30 -4.54 8.89
CA ARG A 173 -28.92 -4.21 8.51
C ARG A 173 -28.90 -3.21 7.36
N ARG A 174 -28.00 -2.22 7.44
CA ARG A 174 -27.78 -1.19 6.41
C ARG A 174 -26.64 -1.54 5.45
N VAL A 175 -26.34 -2.84 5.39
CA VAL A 175 -25.39 -3.48 4.49
C VAL A 175 -25.97 -4.80 3.99
N ALA A 176 -25.52 -5.23 2.83
CA ALA A 176 -25.65 -6.57 2.30
C ALA A 176 -24.45 -7.43 2.71
N LYS A 177 -24.66 -8.75 2.80
CA LYS A 177 -23.61 -9.76 2.94
C LYS A 177 -23.41 -10.44 1.58
N VAL A 178 -22.19 -10.39 1.05
CA VAL A 178 -21.82 -11.02 -0.22
C VAL A 178 -20.79 -12.11 0.06
N VAL A 179 -21.17 -13.35 -0.20
CA VAL A 179 -20.32 -14.53 -0.08
C VAL A 179 -19.88 -14.98 -1.47
N VAL A 180 -18.57 -15.04 -1.72
CA VAL A 180 -18.00 -15.42 -3.01
C VAL A 180 -17.24 -16.73 -2.86
N ASN A 181 -17.70 -17.77 -3.55
CA ASN A 181 -17.08 -19.08 -3.63
C ASN A 181 -16.34 -19.22 -4.97
N VAL A 182 -15.02 -19.05 -4.97
CA VAL A 182 -14.15 -19.24 -6.14
C VAL A 182 -13.65 -20.67 -6.19
N SER A 183 -13.74 -21.33 -7.34
CA SER A 183 -13.17 -22.66 -7.53
C SER A 183 -12.41 -22.76 -8.84
N SER A 184 -11.26 -23.43 -8.83
CA SER A 184 -10.53 -23.79 -10.04
C SER A 184 -10.74 -25.29 -10.28
N PRO A 185 -11.51 -25.71 -11.30
CA PRO A 185 -11.74 -27.13 -11.55
C PRO A 185 -10.44 -27.81 -11.98
N THR A 186 -10.16 -28.96 -11.36
CA THR A 186 -8.94 -29.76 -11.51
C THR A 186 -8.69 -30.30 -12.93
N THR A 187 -9.63 -30.10 -13.85
CA THR A 187 -9.60 -30.58 -15.24
C THR A 187 -9.23 -29.51 -16.26
N SER A 188 -8.95 -28.26 -15.85
CA SER A 188 -8.54 -27.21 -16.80
C SER A 188 -7.08 -27.40 -17.22
N SER A 189 -6.81 -27.36 -18.53
CA SER A 189 -5.47 -27.43 -19.12
C SER A 189 -4.59 -26.21 -18.80
N ASP A 190 -5.18 -25.16 -18.24
CA ASP A 190 -4.60 -23.81 -18.18
C ASP A 190 -3.82 -23.55 -16.88
N ASN A 191 -3.84 -24.47 -15.90
CA ASN A 191 -3.17 -24.33 -14.60
C ASN A 191 -3.40 -22.94 -13.97
N ILE A 192 -4.67 -22.58 -13.79
CA ILE A 192 -5.09 -21.28 -13.26
C ILE A 192 -4.85 -21.23 -11.76
N GLU A 193 -3.95 -20.36 -11.35
CA GLU A 193 -3.69 -20.03 -9.96
C GLU A 193 -4.35 -18.69 -9.60
N ILE A 194 -5.23 -18.70 -8.59
CA ILE A 194 -5.89 -17.49 -8.11
C ILE A 194 -4.92 -16.68 -7.27
N LEU A 195 -4.79 -15.40 -7.60
CA LEU A 195 -3.96 -14.44 -6.88
C LEU A 195 -4.78 -13.68 -5.84
N ASN A 196 -5.90 -13.08 -6.23
CA ASN A 196 -6.77 -12.39 -5.28
C ASN A 196 -8.19 -12.25 -5.80
N VAL A 197 -9.09 -11.93 -4.86
CA VAL A 197 -10.50 -11.65 -5.12
C VAL A 197 -10.82 -10.27 -4.55
N GLN A 198 -11.34 -9.40 -5.40
CA GLN A 198 -11.61 -8.00 -5.07
C GLN A 198 -13.04 -7.65 -5.41
N LEU A 199 -13.67 -6.89 -4.53
CA LEU A 199 -14.97 -6.29 -4.78
C LEU A 199 -14.79 -4.79 -4.91
N GLN A 200 -14.94 -4.28 -6.12
CA GLN A 200 -14.67 -2.88 -6.44
C GLN A 200 -15.97 -2.14 -6.74
N ASN A 201 -15.88 -0.81 -6.70
CA ASN A 201 -16.99 0.09 -7.03
C ASN A 201 -18.23 -0.06 -6.13
N THR A 202 -18.01 -0.24 -4.84
CA THR A 202 -19.07 -0.33 -3.81
C THR A 202 -19.20 1.00 -3.06
N LYS A 203 -20.36 1.37 -2.50
CA LYS A 203 -20.47 2.62 -1.73
C LYS A 203 -19.57 2.63 -0.48
N SER A 204 -19.07 3.80 -0.10
CA SER A 204 -18.36 4.02 1.18
C SER A 204 -19.29 4.23 2.37
N SER A 205 -20.54 4.59 2.10
CA SER A 205 -21.51 5.06 3.08
C SER A 205 -22.85 4.35 2.94
N TYR A 206 -23.62 4.36 4.02
CA TYR A 206 -24.98 3.84 4.08
C TYR A 206 -25.92 4.93 4.56
N TYR A 207 -27.15 4.93 4.03
CA TYR A 207 -28.23 5.74 4.58
C TYR A 207 -28.78 5.09 5.84
N LEU A 208 -29.10 5.89 6.85
CA LEU A 208 -29.61 5.38 8.11
C LEU A 208 -30.98 4.71 7.92
N PHE A 209 -31.86 5.28 7.10
CA PHE A 209 -33.23 4.80 6.95
C PHE A 209 -33.73 4.70 5.50
N SER A 210 -33.14 5.44 4.55
CA SER A 210 -33.58 5.41 3.15
C SER A 210 -33.09 4.18 2.38
N ASP A 211 -33.99 3.55 1.64
CA ASP A 211 -33.67 2.54 0.62
C ASP A 211 -34.00 3.06 -0.81
N SER A 212 -34.24 4.37 -0.96
CA SER A 212 -34.56 4.97 -2.27
C SER A 212 -33.39 4.86 -3.24
N LYS A 213 -33.68 4.49 -4.49
CA LYS A 213 -32.69 4.39 -5.57
C LYS A 213 -31.93 5.68 -5.82
N ASP A 214 -32.58 6.83 -5.62
CA ASP A 214 -31.95 8.14 -5.77
C ASP A 214 -30.87 8.39 -4.71
N ASP A 215 -31.12 7.95 -3.48
CA ASP A 215 -30.19 8.09 -2.36
C ASP A 215 -29.03 7.08 -2.48
N ILE A 216 -29.35 5.83 -2.83
CA ILE A 216 -28.34 4.77 -2.96
C ILE A 216 -27.64 4.77 -4.33
N LYS A 217 -27.84 5.78 -5.17
CA LYS A 217 -27.13 5.91 -6.43
C LYS A 217 -25.61 5.94 -6.20
N SER A 218 -24.84 5.22 -7.01
CA SER A 218 -23.38 5.20 -6.96
C SER A 218 -22.78 6.59 -7.20
N GLY A 219 -21.80 7.00 -6.40
CA GLY A 219 -21.18 8.32 -6.49
C GLY A 219 -19.92 8.50 -5.63
N ASP A 220 -19.82 7.75 -4.52
CA ASP A 220 -18.59 7.56 -3.73
C ASP A 220 -18.25 6.06 -3.76
N SER A 221 -17.09 5.68 -4.31
CA SER A 221 -16.70 4.27 -4.48
C SER A 221 -15.58 3.83 -3.52
N GLN A 222 -15.67 2.58 -3.07
CA GLN A 222 -14.68 1.85 -2.29
C GLN A 222 -14.28 0.59 -3.04
N ASN A 223 -13.05 0.14 -2.78
CA ASN A 223 -12.50 -1.08 -3.31
C ASN A 223 -12.09 -1.98 -2.15
N PHE A 224 -12.75 -3.13 -2.04
CA PHE A 224 -12.38 -4.19 -1.13
C PHE A 224 -11.42 -5.14 -1.82
N SER A 225 -10.26 -5.37 -1.22
CA SER A 225 -9.44 -6.54 -1.47
C SER A 225 -9.69 -7.55 -0.35
N SER A 226 -9.91 -8.82 -0.68
CA SER A 226 -9.72 -9.85 0.34
C SER A 226 -8.21 -10.02 0.53
N GLU A 227 -7.62 -9.25 1.44
CA GLU A 227 -6.22 -9.45 1.86
C GLU A 227 -6.04 -10.76 2.66
N THR A 228 -7.13 -11.50 2.90
CA THR A 228 -7.09 -12.82 3.53
C THR A 228 -6.76 -13.93 2.53
N TRP A 229 -5.46 -14.13 2.41
CA TRP A 229 -4.79 -15.19 1.69
C TRP A 229 -5.00 -16.55 2.36
N SER A 230 -5.62 -17.49 1.66
CA SER A 230 -5.42 -18.89 1.97
C SER A 230 -5.78 -19.67 0.71
N ASN A 231 -4.82 -20.36 0.10
CA ASN A 231 -5.11 -21.67 -0.45
C ASN A 231 -3.90 -22.61 -0.54
N SER A 232 -3.52 -23.15 0.62
CA SER A 232 -2.59 -24.26 0.77
C SER A 232 -3.22 -25.49 0.16
N ASN A 233 -3.07 -25.75 -1.14
CA ASN A 233 -3.62 -26.95 -1.81
C ASN A 233 -5.06 -27.36 -1.34
N GLY A 234 -5.96 -26.42 -0.95
CA GLY A 234 -7.28 -26.76 -0.40
C GLY A 234 -8.12 -25.82 0.53
N GLY A 235 -7.77 -24.59 0.91
CA GLY A 235 -8.76 -23.62 1.49
C GLY A 235 -8.21 -22.20 1.68
N LYS A 236 -8.94 -21.09 1.48
CA LYS A 236 -10.36 -20.79 1.32
C LYS A 236 -10.72 -20.44 -0.13
N ASN A 237 -11.76 -21.10 -0.60
CA ASN A 237 -12.50 -20.71 -1.80
C ASN A 237 -13.56 -19.64 -1.49
N THR A 238 -13.83 -19.36 -0.22
CA THR A 238 -14.97 -18.54 0.21
C THR A 238 -14.52 -17.22 0.83
N TYR A 239 -15.01 -16.11 0.27
CA TYR A 239 -14.75 -14.74 0.71
C TYR A 239 -16.07 -14.11 1.16
N THR A 240 -16.06 -13.30 2.21
CA THR A 240 -17.27 -12.61 2.70
C THR A 240 -17.03 -11.11 2.77
N TYR A 241 -17.89 -10.34 2.13
CA TYR A 241 -17.89 -8.89 2.12
C TYR A 241 -19.19 -8.37 2.72
N TYR A 242 -19.11 -7.27 3.47
CA TYR A 242 -20.28 -6.49 3.86
C TYR A 242 -20.23 -5.17 3.10
N ILE A 243 -21.25 -4.86 2.31
CA ILE A 243 -21.26 -3.67 1.45
C ILE A 243 -22.57 -2.91 1.60
N PRO A 244 -22.58 -1.56 1.54
CA PRO A 244 -23.83 -0.82 1.56
C PRO A 244 -24.68 -1.12 0.33
N ALA A 245 -25.98 -0.82 0.44
CA ALA A 245 -26.86 -0.82 -0.71
C ALA A 245 -26.40 0.16 -1.79
N SER A 246 -26.61 -0.22 -3.05
CA SER A 246 -26.24 0.59 -4.21
C SER A 246 -27.19 0.35 -5.38
N TYR A 247 -27.51 1.41 -6.12
CA TYR A 247 -28.24 1.33 -7.38
C TYR A 247 -27.36 1.83 -8.54
N ALA A 248 -27.24 1.00 -9.58
CA ALA A 248 -26.51 1.35 -10.80
C ALA A 248 -27.47 1.77 -11.91
N SER A 249 -27.37 3.02 -12.34
CA SER A 249 -28.13 3.57 -13.48
C SER A 249 -27.49 3.22 -14.82
N ASP A 250 -26.17 3.02 -14.85
CA ASP A 250 -25.41 2.55 -16.02
C ASP A 250 -24.45 1.40 -15.69
N TYR A 251 -23.76 0.89 -16.71
CA TYR A 251 -22.83 -0.24 -16.55
C TYR A 251 -21.59 0.11 -15.72
N SER A 252 -21.09 1.34 -15.75
CA SER A 252 -19.89 1.75 -15.01
C SER A 252 -20.14 1.88 -13.49
N GLU A 253 -21.40 1.97 -13.09
CA GLU A 253 -21.86 2.20 -11.73
C GLU A 253 -22.08 0.92 -10.90
N PHE A 254 -22.00 -0.26 -11.51
CA PHE A 254 -22.18 -1.53 -10.80
C PHE A 254 -21.01 -1.83 -9.86
N PRO A 255 -21.26 -2.46 -8.70
CA PRO A 255 -20.21 -3.17 -8.00
C PRO A 255 -19.70 -4.34 -8.84
N TYR A 256 -18.38 -4.53 -8.85
CA TYR A 256 -17.72 -5.53 -9.68
C TYR A 256 -16.88 -6.47 -8.82
N LEU A 257 -17.06 -7.77 -9.02
CA LEU A 257 -16.16 -8.79 -8.54
C LEU A 257 -15.03 -8.97 -9.55
N TYR A 258 -13.80 -8.79 -9.11
CA TYR A 258 -12.59 -9.07 -9.85
C TYR A 258 -11.89 -10.28 -9.21
N ILE A 259 -11.57 -11.28 -10.03
CA ILE A 259 -10.73 -12.40 -9.63
C ILE A 259 -9.47 -12.30 -10.49
N ASN A 260 -8.35 -11.99 -9.87
CA ASN A 260 -7.06 -11.96 -10.55
C ASN A 260 -6.38 -13.31 -10.40
N ALA A 261 -5.82 -13.80 -11.48
CA ALA A 261 -5.20 -15.10 -11.57
C ALA A 261 -3.95 -15.03 -12.46
N VAL A 262 -3.09 -16.03 -12.32
CA VAL A 262 -1.98 -16.26 -13.26
C VAL A 262 -2.09 -17.66 -13.84
N THR A 263 -1.60 -17.81 -15.05
CA THR A 263 -1.38 -19.09 -15.73
C THR A 263 0.06 -19.10 -16.23
N ASN A 264 0.53 -20.21 -16.81
CA ASN A 264 1.93 -20.41 -17.23
C ASN A 264 2.59 -19.22 -17.98
N SER A 265 1.81 -18.39 -18.70
CA SER A 265 2.34 -17.21 -19.40
C SER A 265 1.38 -16.00 -19.46
N LYS A 266 0.30 -16.00 -18.68
CA LYS A 266 -0.70 -14.91 -18.73
C LYS A 266 -1.14 -14.49 -17.34
N PHE A 267 -1.32 -13.19 -17.16
CA PHE A 267 -2.14 -12.63 -16.10
C PHE A 267 -3.57 -12.57 -16.60
N VAL A 268 -4.53 -13.03 -15.79
CA VAL A 268 -5.93 -13.14 -16.16
C VAL A 268 -6.79 -12.47 -15.10
N THR A 269 -7.67 -11.60 -15.51
CA THR A 269 -8.68 -10.98 -14.66
C THR A 269 -10.07 -11.43 -15.12
N TYR A 270 -10.78 -12.13 -14.24
CA TYR A 270 -12.20 -12.40 -14.40
C TYR A 270 -12.98 -11.29 -13.72
N ARG A 271 -13.82 -10.59 -14.47
CA ARG A 271 -14.68 -9.53 -13.95
C ARG A 271 -16.13 -9.96 -14.05
N LEU A 272 -16.87 -9.87 -12.95
CA LEU A 272 -18.30 -10.17 -12.86
C LEU A 272 -19.03 -8.97 -12.26
N ARG A 273 -20.11 -8.53 -12.92
CA ARG A 273 -21.04 -7.55 -12.35
C ARG A 273 -21.88 -8.18 -11.25
N LEU A 274 -21.93 -7.54 -10.09
CA LEU A 274 -22.91 -7.85 -9.05
C LEU A 274 -24.28 -7.35 -9.50
N GLN A 275 -25.03 -8.25 -10.13
CA GLN A 275 -26.41 -8.03 -10.51
C GLN A 275 -27.20 -9.32 -10.27
N GLY A 276 -28.50 -9.20 -10.02
CA GLY A 276 -29.40 -10.36 -10.07
C GLY A 276 -29.73 -10.67 -11.52
N GLU A 277 -29.54 -11.92 -11.93
CA GLU A 277 -30.13 -12.42 -13.17
C GLU A 277 -31.56 -12.84 -12.83
N GLY A 278 -32.56 -12.08 -13.31
CA GLY A 278 -33.95 -12.53 -13.22
C GLY A 278 -34.15 -13.82 -14.01
N ALA A 279 -35.25 -14.53 -13.74
CA ALA A 279 -35.62 -15.76 -14.46
C ALA A 279 -35.84 -15.57 -15.98
N SER A 280 -35.77 -14.32 -16.48
CA SER A 280 -35.80 -13.97 -17.90
C SER A 280 -34.67 -12.98 -18.22
N THR A 281 -34.17 -13.02 -19.46
CA THR A 281 -33.10 -12.14 -19.97
C THR A 281 -33.45 -10.64 -20.00
N SER A 282 -34.67 -10.25 -19.59
CA SER A 282 -35.14 -8.87 -19.52
C SER A 282 -35.20 -8.27 -18.11
N ASP A 283 -35.14 -9.10 -17.05
CA ASP A 283 -35.12 -8.61 -15.66
C ASP A 283 -33.68 -8.41 -15.21
N THR A 284 -33.12 -7.24 -15.51
CA THR A 284 -31.81 -6.85 -14.95
C THR A 284 -32.02 -6.23 -13.58
N TRP A 285 -31.77 -6.99 -12.52
CA TRP A 285 -31.71 -6.45 -11.17
C TRP A 285 -30.42 -5.66 -10.99
N ARG A 286 -30.52 -4.35 -10.78
CA ARG A 286 -29.37 -3.41 -10.75
C ARG A 286 -28.96 -2.96 -9.36
N GLU A 287 -29.40 -3.71 -8.34
CA GLU A 287 -29.37 -3.27 -6.95
C GLU A 287 -28.53 -4.21 -6.08
N VAL A 288 -27.80 -3.61 -5.15
CA VAL A 288 -27.43 -4.30 -3.92
C VAL A 288 -28.37 -3.76 -2.86
N GLU A 289 -29.09 -4.63 -2.17
CA GLU A 289 -30.10 -4.24 -1.20
C GLU A 289 -29.61 -4.42 0.24
N ASN A 290 -30.05 -3.51 1.10
CA ASN A 290 -29.83 -3.61 2.54
C ASN A 290 -30.44 -4.91 3.10
N ASN A 291 -29.72 -5.53 4.04
CA ASN A 291 -30.13 -6.78 4.69
C ASN A 291 -30.39 -7.94 3.71
N HIS A 292 -29.61 -8.00 2.62
CA HIS A 292 -29.62 -9.14 1.71
C HIS A 292 -28.38 -10.01 1.84
N TYR A 293 -28.56 -11.29 1.52
CA TYR A 293 -27.53 -12.31 1.47
C TYR A 293 -27.35 -12.74 0.01
N TYR A 294 -26.17 -12.47 -0.54
CA TYR A 294 -25.80 -12.82 -1.91
C TYR A 294 -24.74 -13.91 -1.87
N VAL A 295 -24.93 -14.98 -2.64
CA VAL A 295 -23.91 -16.02 -2.85
C VAL A 295 -23.51 -16.03 -4.33
N ILE A 296 -22.22 -15.84 -4.57
CA ILE A 296 -21.62 -15.95 -5.90
C ILE A 296 -20.79 -17.22 -5.94
N ASN A 297 -21.18 -18.17 -6.77
CA ASN A 297 -20.35 -19.33 -7.07
C ASN A 297 -19.61 -19.07 -8.40
N ALA A 298 -18.30 -18.85 -8.32
CA ALA A 298 -17.44 -18.45 -9.43
C ALA A 298 -16.43 -19.57 -9.77
N PRO A 299 -16.83 -20.60 -10.53
CA PRO A 299 -15.87 -21.51 -11.14
C PRO A 299 -15.06 -20.75 -12.20
N VAL A 300 -13.74 -20.64 -12.00
CA VAL A 300 -12.83 -20.03 -12.98
C VAL A 300 -12.40 -21.08 -14.00
N THR A 301 -12.84 -20.91 -15.24
CA THR A 301 -12.56 -21.86 -16.32
C THR A 301 -12.02 -21.13 -17.54
N GLY A 302 -10.79 -21.44 -17.93
CA GLY A 302 -10.15 -20.91 -19.13
C GLY A 302 -9.53 -19.52 -18.96
N SER A 303 -8.49 -19.26 -19.75
CA SER A 303 -7.64 -18.06 -19.65
C SER A 303 -7.72 -17.11 -20.84
N ASN A 304 -8.65 -17.34 -21.77
CA ASN A 304 -8.75 -16.55 -22.99
C ASN A 304 -9.72 -15.38 -22.84
N ASN A 305 -9.44 -14.30 -23.56
CA ASN A 305 -10.33 -13.14 -23.61
C ASN A 305 -11.74 -13.59 -24.00
N SER A 306 -12.74 -13.14 -23.25
CA SER A 306 -14.13 -13.54 -23.49
C SER A 306 -15.09 -12.42 -23.12
N GLY A 307 -16.19 -12.34 -23.86
CA GLY A 307 -17.19 -11.29 -23.70
C GLY A 307 -16.74 -9.95 -24.29
N ASP A 308 -17.67 -9.01 -24.36
CA ASP A 308 -17.38 -7.58 -24.57
C ASP A 308 -17.05 -6.94 -23.20
N GLU A 309 -16.29 -5.85 -23.16
CA GLU A 309 -16.10 -5.06 -21.94
C GLU A 309 -17.42 -4.52 -21.38
N SER A 310 -18.47 -4.44 -22.20
CA SER A 310 -19.82 -4.12 -21.73
C SER A 310 -20.58 -5.32 -21.19
N SER A 311 -20.02 -6.54 -21.13
CA SER A 311 -20.73 -7.77 -20.72
C SER A 311 -20.71 -8.02 -19.20
N ASN A 312 -21.69 -8.81 -18.71
CA ASN A 312 -21.86 -9.10 -17.28
C ASN A 312 -20.65 -9.86 -16.72
N LYS A 313 -20.10 -10.75 -17.55
CA LYS A 313 -18.91 -11.55 -17.28
C LYS A 313 -17.90 -11.27 -18.38
N TYR A 314 -16.74 -10.75 -18.00
CA TYR A 314 -15.65 -10.47 -18.93
C TYR A 314 -14.38 -11.16 -18.43
N ILE A 315 -13.61 -11.75 -19.36
CA ILE A 315 -12.29 -12.28 -19.06
C ILE A 315 -11.30 -11.43 -19.84
N TYR A 316 -10.36 -10.85 -19.14
CA TYR A 316 -9.23 -10.13 -19.70
C TYR A 316 -7.96 -10.90 -19.43
N SER A 317 -7.15 -11.13 -20.46
CA SER A 317 -5.87 -11.80 -20.34
C SER A 317 -4.79 -11.00 -21.05
N SER A 318 -3.62 -10.96 -20.42
CA SER A 318 -2.43 -10.30 -20.98
C SER A 318 -1.21 -11.17 -20.75
N PRO A 319 -0.20 -11.09 -21.62
CA PRO A 319 1.08 -11.75 -21.39
C PRO A 319 1.65 -11.39 -20.02
N CYS A 320 2.14 -12.40 -19.30
CA CYS A 320 2.86 -12.25 -18.04
C CYS A 320 4.20 -12.96 -18.14
N LYS A 321 5.30 -12.20 -18.03
CA LYS A 321 6.66 -12.72 -18.10
C LYS A 321 7.09 -13.23 -16.73
N LEU A 322 7.54 -14.49 -16.71
CA LEU A 322 8.27 -15.05 -15.58
C LEU A 322 9.72 -14.55 -15.65
N VAL A 323 10.17 -13.87 -14.60
CA VAL A 323 11.56 -13.47 -14.42
C VAL A 323 12.14 -14.41 -13.36
N ASP A 324 12.45 -15.63 -13.78
CA ASP A 324 13.03 -16.68 -12.93
C ASP A 324 14.33 -17.17 -13.57
N HIS A 325 15.38 -17.15 -12.75
CA HIS A 325 16.73 -17.47 -13.13
C HIS A 325 17.32 -18.61 -12.27
N GLY A 326 16.45 -19.36 -11.59
CA GLY A 326 16.81 -20.52 -10.78
C GLY A 326 17.42 -20.14 -9.43
N ASP A 327 18.40 -20.91 -8.96
CA ASP A 327 18.98 -20.78 -7.61
C ASP A 327 19.98 -19.60 -7.44
N SER A 328 20.01 -18.66 -8.40
CA SER A 328 20.88 -17.48 -8.34
C SER A 328 20.26 -16.38 -7.48
N PRO A 329 20.98 -15.79 -6.50
CA PRO A 329 20.42 -14.72 -5.70
C PRO A 329 20.36 -13.39 -6.48
N GLU A 330 19.23 -13.07 -7.14
CA GLU A 330 18.98 -11.73 -7.71
C GLU A 330 18.33 -10.73 -6.77
N ASN A 331 18.96 -9.59 -6.51
CA ASN A 331 18.30 -8.52 -5.75
C ASN A 331 17.78 -7.39 -6.63
N CYS A 332 18.05 -7.45 -7.94
CA CYS A 332 17.55 -6.52 -8.94
C CYS A 332 16.94 -7.30 -10.11
N TYR A 333 15.73 -6.92 -10.53
CA TYR A 333 15.09 -7.42 -11.74
C TYR A 333 14.98 -6.28 -12.75
N VAL A 334 15.54 -6.51 -13.95
CA VAL A 334 15.54 -5.52 -15.03
C VAL A 334 14.36 -5.78 -15.95
N ILE A 335 13.58 -4.72 -16.21
CA ILE A 335 12.50 -4.71 -17.20
C ILE A 335 12.95 -3.76 -18.31
N ASP A 336 13.07 -4.29 -19.51
CA ASP A 336 13.36 -3.47 -20.69
C ASP A 336 12.14 -2.57 -20.96
N SER A 337 12.36 -1.25 -20.91
CA SER A 337 11.31 -0.27 -21.15
C SER A 337 10.86 -0.24 -22.61
N ASP A 338 11.69 -0.74 -23.54
CA ASP A 338 11.39 -0.82 -24.96
C ASP A 338 10.64 -2.12 -25.32
N ASP A 339 10.61 -3.09 -24.40
CA ASP A 339 9.89 -4.34 -24.53
C ASP A 339 8.41 -4.13 -24.20
N ASN A 340 7.57 -4.18 -25.23
CA ASN A 340 6.12 -4.03 -25.11
C ASN A 340 5.37 -5.38 -25.15
N ASP A 341 6.09 -6.51 -25.08
CA ASP A 341 5.47 -7.83 -25.19
C ASP A 341 4.73 -8.24 -23.91
N ALA A 342 5.03 -7.60 -22.77
CA ALA A 342 4.32 -7.87 -21.51
C ALA A 342 4.19 -6.63 -20.61
N MET A 343 2.99 -6.47 -20.05
CA MET A 343 2.73 -5.49 -18.98
C MET A 343 2.87 -6.07 -17.58
N TYR A 344 2.84 -7.40 -17.46
CA TYR A 344 2.85 -8.11 -16.20
C TYR A 344 4.13 -8.92 -16.06
N TYR A 345 4.73 -8.87 -14.87
CA TYR A 345 5.96 -9.57 -14.56
C TYR A 345 5.77 -10.30 -13.23
N ARG A 346 6.27 -11.52 -13.15
CA ARG A 346 6.29 -12.28 -11.90
C ARG A 346 7.71 -12.72 -11.58
N PHE A 347 8.12 -12.53 -10.33
CA PHE A 347 9.45 -12.88 -9.84
C PHE A 347 9.36 -13.75 -8.58
N PRO A 348 10.24 -14.74 -8.42
CA PRO A 348 10.15 -15.74 -7.36
C PRO A 348 10.50 -15.16 -5.97
N VAL A 349 9.87 -15.70 -4.93
CA VAL A 349 10.20 -15.41 -3.52
C VAL A 349 11.16 -16.43 -2.91
N SER A 350 11.54 -17.47 -3.66
CA SER A 350 12.45 -18.56 -3.25
C SER A 350 13.73 -18.05 -2.60
N GLN A 351 14.24 -16.96 -3.13
CA GLN A 351 15.49 -16.34 -2.72
C GLN A 351 15.53 -15.86 -1.26
N ILE A 352 14.37 -15.60 -0.65
CA ILE A 352 14.28 -15.27 0.77
C ILE A 352 14.93 -16.38 1.60
N ASN A 353 14.72 -17.64 1.20
CA ASN A 353 15.27 -18.79 1.92
C ASN A 353 16.78 -18.92 1.78
N GLU A 354 17.39 -18.49 0.67
CA GLU A 354 18.85 -18.49 0.52
C GLU A 354 19.50 -17.57 1.56
N TYR A 355 18.94 -16.37 1.76
CA TYR A 355 19.37 -15.48 2.84
C TYR A 355 19.13 -16.09 4.24
N ARG A 356 17.92 -16.61 4.49
CA ARG A 356 17.53 -17.12 5.82
C ARG A 356 18.33 -18.36 6.22
N LYS A 357 18.69 -19.23 5.28
CA LYS A 357 19.59 -20.38 5.53
C LYS A 357 20.94 -19.94 6.09
N LEU A 358 21.43 -18.76 5.72
CA LEU A 358 22.72 -18.24 6.16
C LEU A 358 22.62 -17.45 7.47
N TYR A 359 21.61 -16.59 7.61
CA TYR A 359 21.57 -15.58 8.69
C TYR A 359 20.34 -15.64 9.59
N ASP A 360 19.28 -16.34 9.21
CA ASP A 360 18.03 -16.39 10.00
C ASP A 360 17.30 -17.73 9.86
N LYS A 361 18.02 -18.81 10.21
CA LYS A 361 17.60 -20.20 9.97
C LYS A 361 16.26 -20.58 10.60
N GLY A 362 15.85 -19.89 11.66
CA GLY A 362 14.60 -20.14 12.38
C GLY A 362 13.34 -19.62 11.67
N HIS A 363 13.49 -18.82 10.62
CA HIS A 363 12.36 -18.13 9.98
C HIS A 363 12.19 -18.48 8.50
N LEU A 364 12.68 -19.62 8.00
CA LEU A 364 12.49 -20.00 6.59
C LEU A 364 11.02 -19.87 6.13
N ILE A 365 10.81 -19.35 4.92
CA ILE A 365 9.51 -19.41 4.24
C ILE A 365 9.27 -20.88 3.88
N THR A 366 8.18 -21.42 4.39
CA THR A 366 7.71 -22.78 4.10
C THR A 366 6.46 -22.72 3.24
N ASN A 367 5.99 -23.86 2.76
CA ASN A 367 4.76 -23.96 1.97
C ASN A 367 3.55 -23.33 2.68
N ASP A 368 3.55 -23.31 4.01
CA ASP A 368 2.45 -22.76 4.80
C ASP A 368 2.64 -21.27 5.15
N THR A 369 3.75 -20.65 4.75
CA THR A 369 4.01 -19.24 5.03
C THR A 369 3.11 -18.35 4.19
N ILE A 370 2.31 -17.52 4.88
CA ILE A 370 1.47 -16.49 4.29
C ILE A 370 2.24 -15.18 4.26
N TYR A 371 2.22 -14.51 3.11
CA TYR A 371 2.83 -13.20 2.91
C TYR A 371 2.05 -12.37 1.89
N HIS A 372 2.28 -11.07 1.89
CA HIS A 372 1.77 -10.12 0.89
C HIS A 372 2.90 -9.20 0.41
N ALA A 373 2.73 -8.57 -0.75
CA ALA A 373 3.75 -7.67 -1.31
C ALA A 373 3.27 -6.21 -1.33
N LYS A 374 4.21 -5.27 -1.10
CA LYS A 374 3.97 -3.82 -1.17
C LYS A 374 5.10 -3.14 -1.93
N VAL A 375 4.76 -2.07 -2.66
CA VAL A 375 5.76 -1.10 -3.12
C VAL A 375 6.20 -0.29 -1.91
N ILE A 376 7.48 -0.40 -1.52
CA ILE A 376 8.06 0.34 -0.37
C ILE A 376 8.33 1.78 -0.78
N TRP A 377 8.98 1.97 -1.93
CA TRP A 377 9.19 3.27 -2.55
C TRP A 377 9.44 3.08 -4.05
N TRP A 378 9.31 4.16 -4.82
CA TRP A 378 9.56 4.15 -6.26
C TRP A 378 10.07 5.52 -6.71
N SER A 379 10.74 5.56 -7.86
CA SER A 379 11.11 6.78 -8.58
C SER A 379 10.93 6.57 -10.09
N THR A 380 10.86 7.67 -10.84
CA THR A 380 10.76 7.64 -12.30
C THR A 380 11.77 8.60 -12.91
N GLY A 381 12.29 8.26 -14.10
CA GLY A 381 13.10 9.17 -14.93
C GLY A 381 12.28 10.23 -15.66
N SER A 382 10.94 10.18 -15.56
CA SER A 382 10.05 11.13 -16.22
C SER A 382 10.17 12.53 -15.62
N GLN A 383 10.33 13.53 -16.49
CA GLN A 383 10.32 14.95 -16.12
C GLN A 383 8.90 15.48 -15.87
N ASP A 384 7.87 14.75 -16.31
CA ASP A 384 6.49 15.14 -16.10
C ASP A 384 6.11 15.06 -14.61
N ALA A 385 5.74 16.21 -14.05
CA ALA A 385 5.31 16.32 -12.67
C ALA A 385 4.07 15.47 -12.36
N ALA A 386 3.17 15.27 -13.32
CA ALA A 386 2.00 14.41 -13.15
C ALA A 386 2.39 12.92 -13.10
N ALA A 387 3.35 12.50 -13.94
CA ALA A 387 3.91 11.15 -13.90
C ALA A 387 4.63 10.87 -12.56
N ARG A 388 5.27 11.88 -11.96
CA ARG A 388 5.94 11.78 -10.65
C ARG A 388 4.99 11.72 -9.45
N GLN A 389 3.69 11.93 -9.63
CA GLN A 389 2.70 11.79 -8.55
C GLN A 389 2.16 10.36 -8.41
N ASN A 390 2.35 9.50 -9.40
CA ASN A 390 1.76 8.17 -9.43
C ASN A 390 2.82 7.09 -9.64
N SER A 391 2.78 6.03 -8.83
CA SER A 391 3.71 4.91 -9.03
C SER A 391 3.54 4.30 -10.41
N TRP A 392 4.65 4.15 -11.14
CA TRP A 392 4.72 3.48 -12.44
C TRP A 392 4.57 1.96 -12.32
N VAL A 393 4.56 1.40 -11.11
CA VAL A 393 4.39 -0.02 -10.85
C VAL A 393 3.28 -0.25 -9.83
N SER A 394 2.58 -1.37 -9.94
CA SER A 394 1.60 -1.81 -8.96
C SER A 394 1.75 -3.30 -8.69
N ILE A 395 1.53 -3.70 -7.44
CA ILE A 395 1.40 -5.12 -7.07
C ILE A 395 -0.02 -5.53 -7.43
N VAL A 396 -0.16 -6.54 -8.29
CA VAL A 396 -1.46 -7.08 -8.70
C VAL A 396 -1.76 -8.42 -8.06
N GLY A 397 -0.78 -9.03 -7.39
CA GLY A 397 -0.96 -10.21 -6.58
C GLY A 397 0.37 -10.85 -6.17
N THR A 398 0.27 -11.95 -5.45
CA THR A 398 1.37 -12.90 -5.18
C THR A 398 0.91 -14.29 -5.63
N THR A 399 1.78 -15.25 -5.92
CA THR A 399 1.36 -16.66 -5.98
C THR A 399 1.49 -17.26 -4.59
N CYS A 400 0.53 -18.10 -4.23
CA CYS A 400 0.32 -18.49 -2.85
C CYS A 400 1.26 -19.65 -2.56
N HIS A 401 2.04 -19.57 -1.49
CA HIS A 401 2.74 -20.70 -0.87
C HIS A 401 4.21 -20.89 -1.24
N GLY A 402 4.99 -21.05 -0.17
CA GLY A 402 6.26 -21.74 -0.24
C GLY A 402 7.41 -20.95 -0.81
N ASN A 403 8.53 -21.66 -0.87
CA ASN A 403 9.69 -21.27 -1.63
C ASN A 403 9.39 -21.05 -3.12
N ASP A 404 8.30 -21.60 -3.67
CA ASP A 404 8.00 -21.53 -5.10
C ASP A 404 7.03 -20.39 -5.49
N GLY A 405 6.66 -19.57 -4.51
CA GLY A 405 5.77 -18.43 -4.72
C GLY A 405 6.43 -17.27 -5.49
N HIS A 406 5.61 -16.33 -5.95
CA HIS A 406 6.01 -15.21 -6.79
C HIS A 406 5.31 -13.92 -6.34
N VAL A 407 5.92 -12.78 -6.63
CA VAL A 407 5.23 -11.49 -6.61
C VAL A 407 4.89 -11.11 -8.05
N ILE A 408 3.65 -10.69 -8.30
CA ILE A 408 3.20 -10.27 -9.62
C ILE A 408 3.00 -8.76 -9.61
N ILE A 409 3.68 -8.11 -10.55
CA ILE A 409 3.59 -6.68 -10.77
C ILE A 409 2.97 -6.38 -12.12
N LYS A 410 2.31 -5.23 -12.19
CA LYS A 410 1.89 -4.59 -13.42
C LYS A 410 2.62 -3.27 -13.55
N ARG A 411 3.35 -3.09 -14.66
CA ARG A 411 3.87 -1.77 -15.04
C ARG A 411 2.70 -0.91 -15.53
N LYS A 412 2.72 0.38 -15.22
CA LYS A 412 1.76 1.36 -15.75
C LYS A 412 2.41 2.04 -16.95
N ASP A 413 1.80 1.87 -18.10
CA ASP A 413 1.76 2.92 -19.11
C ASP A 413 0.34 3.49 -19.07
N SER A 414 0.18 4.81 -19.13
CA SER A 414 -1.16 5.37 -19.32
C SER A 414 -1.47 5.63 -20.79
N GLU A 415 -0.47 5.74 -21.67
CA GLU A 415 -0.70 6.19 -23.06
C GLU A 415 0.38 5.71 -24.07
N GLY A 416 1.11 4.62 -23.79
CA GLY A 416 2.13 4.09 -24.71
C GLY A 416 3.49 4.79 -24.65
N ASN A 417 3.79 5.49 -23.55
CA ASN A 417 5.13 6.01 -23.28
C ASN A 417 5.90 5.03 -22.37
N ALA A 418 7.11 4.65 -22.78
CA ALA A 418 8.04 3.90 -21.97
C ALA A 418 8.49 4.74 -20.75
N VAL A 419 7.85 4.53 -19.60
CA VAL A 419 8.27 5.17 -18.35
C VAL A 419 9.47 4.41 -17.80
N THR A 420 10.62 5.05 -17.68
CA THR A 420 11.78 4.49 -16.98
C THR A 420 11.67 4.78 -15.49
N GLY A 421 12.17 3.90 -14.64
CA GLY A 421 12.01 4.05 -13.21
C GLY A 421 12.57 2.91 -12.36
N ASN A 422 12.52 3.16 -11.06
CA ASN A 422 12.95 2.24 -10.03
C ASN A 422 11.81 2.00 -9.05
N ALA A 423 11.74 0.80 -8.51
CA ALA A 423 10.85 0.49 -7.40
C ALA A 423 11.54 -0.48 -6.45
N LEU A 424 11.35 -0.27 -5.16
CA LEU A 424 11.69 -1.26 -4.14
C LEU A 424 10.40 -1.96 -3.73
N ILE A 425 10.34 -3.26 -3.97
CA ILE A 425 9.17 -4.08 -3.64
C ILE A 425 9.53 -5.00 -2.49
N GLY A 426 8.71 -5.00 -1.45
CA GLY A 426 8.89 -5.83 -0.26
C GLY A 426 7.81 -6.89 -0.15
N VAL A 427 8.16 -8.03 0.42
CA VAL A 427 7.23 -9.08 0.87
C VAL A 427 7.16 -9.07 2.39
N PHE A 428 5.95 -9.08 2.95
CA PHE A 428 5.64 -8.89 4.37
C PHE A 428 4.85 -10.09 4.89
N ASN A 429 5.03 -10.45 6.17
CA ASN A 429 4.19 -11.47 6.80
C ASN A 429 2.85 -10.88 7.28
N SER A 430 1.98 -11.74 7.84
CA SER A 430 0.69 -11.36 8.42
C SER A 430 0.76 -10.36 9.59
N LYS A 431 1.95 -10.11 10.14
CA LYS A 431 2.19 -9.11 11.20
C LYS A 431 2.75 -7.80 10.64
N GLU A 432 2.76 -7.62 9.33
CA GLU A 432 3.34 -6.45 8.64
C GLU A 432 4.86 -6.30 8.82
N GLU A 433 5.56 -7.40 9.10
CA GLU A 433 7.03 -7.41 9.16
C GLU A 433 7.60 -7.75 7.79
N LEU A 434 8.53 -6.91 7.30
CA LEU A 434 9.23 -7.15 6.04
C LEU A 434 10.09 -8.42 6.13
N LEU A 435 9.91 -9.31 5.16
CA LEU A 435 10.63 -10.56 5.01
C LEU A 435 11.84 -10.42 4.09
N TRP A 436 11.68 -9.71 2.97
CA TRP A 436 12.72 -9.40 1.99
C TRP A 436 12.23 -8.33 1.01
N SER A 437 13.15 -7.75 0.25
CA SER A 437 12.85 -6.74 -0.76
C SER A 437 13.74 -6.89 -2.01
N TRP A 438 13.19 -6.50 -3.15
CA TRP A 438 13.87 -6.51 -4.44
C TRP A 438 13.77 -5.15 -5.11
N HIS A 439 14.84 -4.77 -5.80
CA HIS A 439 14.86 -3.63 -6.70
C HIS A 439 14.29 -4.03 -8.06
N ILE A 440 13.20 -3.43 -8.48
CA ILE A 440 12.67 -3.54 -9.85
C ILE A 440 13.12 -2.32 -10.62
N TRP A 441 13.80 -2.55 -11.73
CA TRP A 441 14.44 -1.52 -12.53
C TRP A 441 13.90 -1.55 -13.97
N GLN A 442 13.02 -0.59 -14.30
CA GLN A 442 12.54 -0.41 -15.66
C GLN A 442 13.41 0.63 -16.37
N THR A 443 14.11 0.22 -17.42
CA THR A 443 15.11 1.05 -18.10
C THR A 443 15.25 0.60 -19.55
N PRO A 444 15.77 1.45 -20.47
CA PRO A 444 16.06 0.99 -21.82
C PRO A 444 17.03 -0.19 -21.77
N LYS A 445 17.01 -1.01 -22.82
CA LYS A 445 17.83 -2.21 -22.89
C LYS A 445 19.27 -1.99 -22.38
N VAL A 446 19.69 -2.82 -21.43
CA VAL A 446 21.06 -2.81 -20.91
C VAL A 446 21.93 -3.77 -21.72
N ASP A 447 23.10 -3.29 -22.15
CA ASP A 447 24.04 -4.04 -22.98
C ASP A 447 25.34 -4.35 -22.22
N ASP A 448 26.13 -5.28 -22.77
CA ASP A 448 27.48 -5.60 -22.31
C ASP A 448 28.53 -4.60 -22.84
N LEU A 449 29.36 -4.07 -21.96
CA LEU A 449 30.46 -3.15 -22.26
C LEU A 449 31.80 -3.74 -21.80
N THR A 450 32.66 -4.12 -22.75
CA THR A 450 33.97 -4.71 -22.42
C THR A 450 35.07 -3.65 -22.33
N ILE A 451 35.73 -3.56 -21.18
CA ILE A 451 36.80 -2.62 -20.88
C ILE A 451 37.96 -3.35 -20.20
N GLY A 452 39.17 -3.22 -20.74
CA GLY A 452 40.37 -3.79 -20.12
C GLY A 452 40.32 -5.32 -19.93
N GLY A 453 39.56 -6.03 -20.77
CA GLY A 453 39.35 -7.48 -20.67
C GLY A 453 38.20 -7.92 -19.76
N ASN A 454 37.55 -6.99 -19.05
CA ASN A 454 36.39 -7.23 -18.20
C ASN A 454 35.11 -6.76 -18.89
N THR A 455 34.00 -7.51 -18.76
CA THR A 455 32.70 -7.13 -19.33
C THR A 455 31.77 -6.59 -18.24
N PHE A 456 31.35 -5.33 -18.36
CA PHE A 456 30.45 -4.63 -17.43
C PHE A 456 29.06 -4.41 -18.04
N MET A 457 28.07 -4.09 -17.22
CA MET A 457 26.81 -3.51 -17.74
C MET A 457 27.07 -2.11 -18.32
N SER A 458 26.38 -1.76 -19.40
CA SER A 458 26.44 -0.43 -20.03
C SER A 458 25.92 0.69 -19.14
N MET A 459 25.19 0.36 -18.07
CA MET A 459 24.61 1.32 -17.11
C MET A 459 24.91 0.96 -15.64
N ASN A 460 24.87 1.96 -14.77
CA ASN A 460 24.85 1.74 -13.31
C ASN A 460 23.49 1.20 -12.89
N LEU A 461 23.45 0.46 -11.78
CA LEU A 461 22.19 -0.04 -11.22
C LEU A 461 21.21 1.10 -10.96
N GLY A 462 20.01 0.96 -11.50
CA GLY A 462 18.92 1.91 -11.33
C GLY A 462 19.05 3.21 -12.13
N ALA A 463 20.01 3.29 -13.06
CA ALA A 463 20.08 4.37 -14.03
C ALA A 463 18.91 4.26 -15.01
N VAL A 464 18.23 5.37 -15.26
CA VAL A 464 17.02 5.41 -16.09
C VAL A 464 17.27 5.98 -17.48
N GLU A 465 18.55 6.29 -17.77
CA GLU A 465 19.01 6.81 -19.06
C GLU A 465 20.47 6.41 -19.30
N PHE A 466 20.77 6.01 -20.53
CA PHE A 466 22.14 5.91 -21.02
C PHE A 466 22.50 7.23 -21.69
N SER A 467 23.27 8.09 -21.01
CA SER A 467 23.71 9.35 -21.62
C SER A 467 25.15 9.27 -22.13
N PRO A 468 25.35 9.32 -23.45
CA PRO A 468 26.67 9.49 -24.06
C PRO A 468 27.07 10.97 -24.14
N SER A 469 26.53 11.87 -23.30
CA SER A 469 27.00 13.27 -23.23
C SER A 469 26.63 13.94 -21.89
N VAL A 470 27.58 14.60 -21.23
CA VAL A 470 27.31 15.40 -20.01
C VAL A 470 26.69 16.78 -20.27
N SER A 471 26.28 17.05 -21.52
CA SER A 471 25.91 18.41 -21.98
C SER A 471 24.63 18.94 -21.31
N ARG A 472 23.79 18.07 -20.74
CA ARG A 472 22.61 18.45 -19.95
C ARG A 472 22.66 17.81 -18.56
N ALA A 473 22.36 18.61 -17.53
CA ALA A 473 22.42 18.17 -16.15
C ALA A 473 21.47 16.99 -15.86
N TYR A 474 20.26 16.98 -16.45
CA TYR A 474 19.28 15.90 -16.21
C TYR A 474 19.72 14.55 -16.81
N GLU A 475 20.27 14.52 -18.03
CA GLU A 475 20.75 13.29 -18.69
C GLU A 475 21.88 12.65 -17.87
N PHE A 476 22.72 13.50 -17.29
CA PHE A 476 23.74 13.08 -16.35
C PHE A 476 23.12 12.46 -15.08
N TYR A 477 22.15 13.12 -14.44
CA TYR A 477 21.53 12.62 -13.21
C TYR A 477 20.80 11.28 -13.41
N ASN A 478 20.09 11.13 -14.52
CA ASN A 478 19.42 9.89 -14.89
C ASN A 478 20.42 8.74 -15.15
N SER A 479 21.67 9.05 -15.53
CA SER A 479 22.74 8.07 -15.79
C SER A 479 23.54 7.63 -14.56
N VAL A 480 23.43 8.34 -13.43
CA VAL A 480 24.16 8.01 -12.19
C VAL A 480 23.64 6.71 -11.58
N GLY A 481 22.32 6.52 -11.59
CA GLY A 481 21.63 5.41 -10.95
C GLY A 481 21.44 5.58 -9.44
N LEU A 482 21.09 4.48 -8.77
CA LEU A 482 20.77 4.45 -7.34
C LEU A 482 22.01 4.19 -6.49
N TYR A 483 21.89 4.49 -5.20
CA TYR A 483 22.98 4.32 -4.25
C TYR A 483 22.75 3.10 -3.38
N TYR A 484 23.83 2.34 -3.16
CA TYR A 484 23.80 1.14 -2.35
C TYR A 484 24.80 1.30 -1.22
N GLN A 485 24.31 1.13 0.01
CA GLN A 485 25.15 1.12 1.19
C GLN A 485 25.98 -0.17 1.20
N TRP A 486 27.30 -0.06 1.43
CA TRP A 486 28.23 -1.19 1.34
C TRP A 486 27.69 -2.46 2.04
N GLY A 487 27.63 -3.59 1.33
CA GLY A 487 27.13 -4.86 1.86
C GLY A 487 25.60 -5.00 1.94
N ARG A 488 24.83 -4.05 1.39
CA ARG A 488 23.36 -4.14 1.29
C ARG A 488 22.88 -4.31 -0.13
N LYS A 489 21.80 -5.06 -0.25
CA LYS A 489 21.05 -5.20 -1.51
C LYS A 489 20.09 -4.05 -1.79
N ASP A 490 19.73 -3.27 -0.77
CA ASP A 490 18.64 -2.31 -0.85
C ASP A 490 19.13 -0.97 -1.43
N PRO A 491 18.49 -0.45 -2.48
CA PRO A 491 18.83 0.84 -3.04
C PRO A 491 18.24 2.00 -2.23
N PHE A 492 18.96 3.12 -2.28
CA PHE A 492 18.50 4.43 -1.86
C PHE A 492 18.28 5.31 -3.09
N GLY A 493 17.10 5.94 -3.10
CA GLY A 493 16.66 6.86 -4.13
C GLY A 493 17.55 8.09 -4.22
N THR A 494 17.61 8.65 -5.41
CA THR A 494 18.25 9.93 -5.68
C THR A 494 17.22 10.80 -6.38
N ASP A 495 17.06 12.02 -5.90
CA ASP A 495 16.34 13.02 -6.69
C ASP A 495 17.23 14.24 -6.84
N PHE A 496 17.52 14.56 -8.09
CA PHE A 496 18.36 15.68 -8.49
C PHE A 496 17.45 16.80 -9.04
N GLU A 497 16.47 17.23 -8.25
CA GLU A 497 15.57 18.33 -8.64
C GLU A 497 16.27 19.69 -8.77
N THR A 498 17.51 19.81 -8.30
CA THR A 498 18.25 21.06 -8.40
C THR A 498 19.53 20.84 -9.19
N ASN A 499 19.86 21.77 -10.08
CA ASN A 499 21.15 21.87 -10.79
C ASN A 499 22.35 22.09 -9.84
N THR A 500 22.28 21.61 -8.60
CA THR A 500 23.32 21.72 -7.58
C THR A 500 24.13 20.43 -7.54
N SER A 501 25.42 20.57 -7.29
CA SER A 501 26.40 19.48 -7.30
C SER A 501 26.28 18.50 -6.12
N ALA A 502 25.19 18.56 -5.35
CA ALA A 502 24.99 17.80 -4.12
C ALA A 502 23.56 17.24 -4.02
N ILE A 503 23.42 16.04 -3.47
CA ILE A 503 22.12 15.46 -3.13
C ILE A 503 21.51 16.29 -2.00
N ASN A 504 20.32 16.84 -2.23
CA ASN A 504 19.57 17.51 -1.17
C ASN A 504 18.93 16.44 -0.26
N LEU A 505 19.61 16.09 0.83
CA LEU A 505 19.11 15.10 1.76
C LEU A 505 17.74 15.48 2.34
N ASN A 506 17.53 16.75 2.68
CA ASN A 506 16.25 17.19 3.24
C ASN A 506 15.11 16.92 2.26
N TYR A 507 15.35 17.12 0.97
CA TYR A 507 14.42 16.76 -0.08
C TYR A 507 14.21 15.25 -0.15
N VAL A 508 15.28 14.47 -0.15
CA VAL A 508 15.22 13.00 -0.21
C VAL A 508 14.46 12.41 1.01
N LEU A 509 14.74 12.88 2.22
CA LEU A 509 14.03 12.45 3.44
C LEU A 509 12.60 12.96 3.52
N SER A 510 12.26 14.06 2.82
CA SER A 510 10.88 14.59 2.79
C SER A 510 10.00 13.90 1.76
N ASN A 511 10.58 13.38 0.68
CA ASN A 511 9.84 12.78 -0.45
C ASN A 511 9.91 11.26 -0.49
N TYR A 512 10.90 10.66 0.17
CA TYR A 512 11.06 9.21 0.28
C TYR A 512 10.96 8.77 1.74
N PRO A 513 10.52 7.52 2.00
CA PRO A 513 10.40 6.98 3.36
C PRO A 513 11.77 6.60 3.97
N PHE A 514 12.82 7.36 3.65
CA PHE A 514 14.18 7.07 4.09
C PHE A 514 14.44 7.62 5.49
N LYS A 515 15.31 6.92 6.22
CA LYS A 515 15.75 7.29 7.56
C LYS A 515 17.25 7.13 7.68
N ILE A 516 17.84 7.80 8.67
CA ILE A 516 19.23 7.57 9.08
C ILE A 516 19.18 7.22 10.55
N GLU A 517 19.72 6.07 10.93
CA GLU A 517 19.64 5.57 12.32
C GLU A 517 20.97 4.97 12.78
N ASN A 518 21.31 5.18 14.05
CA ASN A 518 22.46 4.57 14.70
C ASN A 518 22.09 3.18 15.25
N PHE A 519 22.92 2.16 15.02
CA PHE A 519 22.67 0.83 15.56
C PHE A 519 22.64 0.76 17.10
N SER A 520 23.45 1.58 17.76
CA SER A 520 23.51 1.62 19.23
C SER A 520 22.18 2.07 19.85
N GLU A 521 21.47 3.00 19.20
CA GLU A 521 20.14 3.48 19.60
C GLU A 521 19.06 2.41 19.44
N LEU A 522 19.33 1.38 18.65
CA LEU A 522 18.45 0.24 18.40
C LEU A 522 18.80 -0.99 19.25
N GLY A 523 19.69 -0.83 20.24
CA GLY A 523 20.09 -1.88 21.17
C GLY A 523 21.20 -2.79 20.67
N ILE A 524 21.89 -2.43 19.57
CA ILE A 524 23.06 -3.15 19.06
C ILE A 524 24.31 -2.29 19.31
N SER A 525 24.91 -2.46 20.48
CA SER A 525 26.05 -1.66 20.93
C SER A 525 27.40 -2.07 20.33
N ASP A 526 27.52 -3.33 19.88
CA ASP A 526 28.69 -3.85 19.17
C ASP A 526 28.24 -4.63 17.94
N VAL A 527 28.36 -4.00 16.78
CA VAL A 527 27.97 -4.56 15.48
C VAL A 527 28.85 -5.76 15.09
N ASN A 528 30.13 -5.76 15.45
CA ASN A 528 31.08 -6.83 15.12
C ASN A 528 30.76 -8.10 15.93
N ALA A 529 30.34 -7.95 17.19
CA ALA A 529 29.87 -9.07 18.01
C ALA A 529 28.48 -9.58 17.59
N ASN A 530 27.70 -8.78 16.85
CA ASN A 530 26.29 -9.04 16.55
C ASN A 530 25.94 -8.96 15.05
N ILE A 531 26.87 -9.34 14.17
CA ILE A 531 26.73 -9.25 12.69
C ILE A 531 25.39 -9.78 12.18
N THR A 532 24.94 -10.94 12.68
CA THR A 532 23.66 -11.54 12.29
C THR A 532 22.46 -10.66 12.67
N ALA A 533 22.46 -10.07 13.87
CA ALA A 533 21.40 -9.19 14.32
C ALA A 533 21.36 -7.89 13.51
N SER A 534 22.53 -7.29 13.25
CA SER A 534 22.66 -6.08 12.43
C SER A 534 22.16 -6.30 11.00
N ARG A 535 22.52 -7.44 10.37
CA ARG A 535 22.06 -7.80 9.04
C ARG A 535 20.56 -8.09 8.99
N THR A 536 20.03 -8.82 9.97
CA THR A 536 18.59 -9.08 10.10
C THR A 536 17.82 -7.77 10.23
N LYS A 537 18.34 -6.83 11.03
CA LYS A 537 17.75 -5.50 11.18
C LYS A 537 17.81 -4.70 9.88
N ALA A 538 18.93 -4.72 9.16
CA ALA A 538 19.07 -4.04 7.88
C ALA A 538 18.08 -4.54 6.82
N VAL A 539 17.94 -5.87 6.68
CA VAL A 539 16.98 -6.49 5.75
C VAL A 539 15.53 -6.10 6.08
N LYS A 540 15.18 -6.01 7.37
CA LYS A 540 13.86 -5.58 7.83
C LYS A 540 13.61 -4.07 7.66
N ASN A 541 14.65 -3.27 7.40
CA ASN A 541 14.58 -1.80 7.32
C ASN A 541 15.32 -1.30 6.06
N PRO A 542 14.79 -1.59 4.85
CA PRO A 542 15.48 -1.37 3.59
C PRO A 542 15.60 0.11 3.23
N THR A 543 14.81 0.98 3.87
CA THR A 543 14.83 2.43 3.68
C THR A 543 15.64 3.16 4.75
N THR A 544 16.17 2.45 5.75
CA THR A 544 16.99 3.06 6.80
C THR A 544 18.46 2.92 6.47
N PHE A 545 19.16 4.04 6.33
CA PHE A 545 20.60 4.10 6.22
C PHE A 545 21.22 3.96 7.62
N PHE A 546 21.82 2.81 7.90
CA PHE A 546 22.37 2.52 9.23
C PHE A 546 23.80 3.02 9.36
N TYR A 547 24.17 3.58 10.51
CA TYR A 547 25.57 3.87 10.84
C TYR A 547 25.88 3.39 12.26
N ASN A 548 27.18 3.32 12.61
CA ASN A 548 27.63 3.06 13.96
C ASN A 548 28.62 4.14 14.42
N THR A 549 28.72 4.37 15.72
CA THR A 549 29.67 5.29 16.34
C THR A 549 30.51 4.53 17.35
N SER A 550 31.80 4.37 17.08
CA SER A 550 32.78 4.01 18.12
C SER A 550 33.41 5.30 18.68
N ALA A 551 34.13 5.19 19.81
CA ALA A 551 34.69 6.33 20.53
C ALA A 551 35.61 7.24 19.66
N ASP A 552 36.15 6.73 18.55
CA ASP A 552 37.09 7.47 17.70
C ASP A 552 36.75 7.45 16.18
N GLU A 553 35.85 6.59 15.65
CA GLU A 553 35.48 6.55 14.21
C GLU A 553 34.04 6.05 13.92
N VAL A 554 33.47 6.43 12.75
CA VAL A 554 32.14 5.98 12.27
C VAL A 554 32.21 4.59 11.65
N GLU A 555 32.27 3.52 12.44
CA GLU A 555 32.42 2.14 11.94
C GLU A 555 31.34 1.69 10.94
N ASN A 556 31.66 0.69 10.10
CA ASN A 556 30.70 0.08 9.16
C ASN A 556 29.51 -0.56 9.91
N TRP A 557 28.31 -0.33 9.38
CA TRP A 557 27.03 -0.88 9.86
C TRP A 557 26.98 -2.42 9.87
N ALA A 558 27.82 -3.11 9.09
CA ALA A 558 27.82 -4.57 8.96
C ALA A 558 28.88 -5.31 9.79
N GLY A 559 29.80 -4.60 10.46
CA GLY A 559 31.01 -5.22 10.99
C GLY A 559 31.93 -5.74 9.87
N CYS A 560 33.20 -5.95 10.18
CA CYS A 560 34.27 -6.14 9.18
C CYS A 560 34.37 -7.57 8.57
N ASP A 561 33.27 -8.28 8.30
CA ASP A 561 33.33 -9.58 7.59
C ASP A 561 33.28 -9.39 6.06
N GLY A 562 34.32 -8.77 5.49
CA GLY A 562 34.40 -8.47 4.06
C GLY A 562 34.29 -9.65 3.08
N ASN A 563 34.15 -10.89 3.55
CA ASN A 563 33.89 -12.08 2.73
C ASN A 563 32.40 -12.32 2.44
N SER A 564 31.45 -11.75 3.18
CA SER A 564 30.03 -12.14 3.06
C SER A 564 29.09 -11.01 2.62
N SER A 565 29.65 -9.84 2.26
CA SER A 565 28.91 -8.62 1.94
C SER A 565 28.38 -8.59 0.50
N TRP A 566 29.23 -8.36 -0.51
CA TRP A 566 28.78 -8.30 -1.91
C TRP A 566 29.49 -9.32 -2.81
N ASN A 567 30.82 -9.37 -2.75
CA ASN A 567 31.63 -10.18 -3.67
C ASN A 567 32.69 -11.02 -2.93
N ASN A 568 32.31 -12.23 -2.53
CA ASN A 568 33.21 -13.19 -1.88
C ASN A 568 34.25 -13.71 -2.87
N SER A 569 35.40 -13.03 -2.99
CA SER A 569 36.46 -13.38 -3.94
C SER A 569 35.98 -13.52 -5.40
N GLY A 570 35.08 -12.63 -5.84
CA GLY A 570 34.52 -12.65 -7.20
C GLY A 570 33.29 -13.54 -7.37
N SER A 571 32.70 -14.04 -6.28
CA SER A 571 31.40 -14.74 -6.31
C SER A 571 30.26 -13.81 -5.85
N LYS A 572 29.09 -13.92 -6.48
CA LYS A 572 27.88 -13.19 -6.10
C LYS A 572 27.35 -13.69 -4.75
N THR A 573 27.00 -12.78 -3.85
CA THR A 573 26.44 -13.11 -2.52
C THR A 573 24.93 -12.82 -2.45
N VAL A 574 24.27 -13.27 -1.38
CA VAL A 574 22.84 -12.99 -1.15
C VAL A 574 22.50 -11.51 -0.95
N PHE A 575 23.48 -10.65 -0.64
CA PHE A 575 23.26 -9.20 -0.55
C PHE A 575 23.81 -8.43 -1.76
N ASP A 576 24.39 -9.11 -2.76
CA ASP A 576 24.83 -8.49 -3.99
C ASP A 576 23.60 -7.88 -4.71
N PRO A 577 23.55 -6.55 -4.94
CA PRO A 577 22.37 -5.89 -5.48
C PRO A 577 22.18 -6.12 -6.98
N CYS A 578 23.11 -6.75 -7.69
CA CYS A 578 23.07 -6.82 -9.14
C CYS A 578 21.99 -7.78 -9.65
N PRO A 579 21.54 -7.61 -10.91
CA PRO A 579 20.64 -8.56 -11.56
C PRO A 579 21.32 -9.89 -11.92
N TYR A 580 20.54 -10.82 -12.47
CA TYR A 580 21.02 -12.12 -12.94
C TYR A 580 22.18 -11.96 -13.94
N GLY A 581 23.17 -12.85 -13.87
CA GLY A 581 24.33 -12.82 -14.75
C GLY A 581 25.37 -11.74 -14.43
N TYR A 582 25.10 -10.85 -13.46
CA TYR A 582 26.03 -9.81 -13.03
C TYR A 582 26.25 -9.82 -11.52
N ARG A 583 27.35 -9.19 -11.08
CA ARG A 583 27.70 -9.00 -9.67
C ARG A 583 28.43 -7.68 -9.45
N VAL A 584 28.69 -7.34 -8.20
CA VAL A 584 29.57 -6.22 -7.85
C VAL A 584 31.01 -6.58 -8.23
N PRO A 585 31.74 -5.70 -8.96
CA PRO A 585 33.13 -5.95 -9.33
C PRO A 585 34.07 -5.93 -8.13
N THR A 586 35.11 -6.74 -8.19
CA THR A 586 36.24 -6.71 -7.24
C THR A 586 37.07 -5.44 -7.44
N ALA A 587 37.96 -5.13 -6.49
CA ALA A 587 38.88 -4.00 -6.63
C ALA A 587 39.74 -4.11 -7.89
N ALA A 588 40.31 -5.29 -8.13
CA ALA A 588 41.17 -5.54 -9.28
C ALA A 588 40.41 -5.35 -10.61
N GLU A 589 39.14 -5.75 -10.64
CA GLU A 589 38.30 -5.58 -11.83
C GLU A 589 37.91 -4.13 -12.07
N LEU A 590 37.64 -3.35 -11.02
CA LEU A 590 37.41 -1.90 -11.14
C LEU A 590 38.68 -1.15 -11.53
N ALA A 591 39.86 -1.63 -11.12
CA ALA A 591 41.13 -0.96 -11.39
C ALA A 591 41.42 -0.82 -12.90
N VAL A 592 40.82 -1.65 -13.76
CA VAL A 592 40.96 -1.51 -15.23
C VAL A 592 40.32 -0.22 -15.77
N LEU A 593 39.44 0.39 -14.99
CA LEU A 593 38.78 1.66 -15.31
C LEU A 593 39.63 2.90 -14.89
N GLU A 594 40.81 2.70 -14.30
CA GLU A 594 41.63 3.78 -13.71
C GLU A 594 42.43 4.62 -14.74
N ASN A 595 42.43 4.27 -16.03
CA ASN A 595 43.22 4.95 -17.08
C ASN A 595 42.46 6.08 -17.81
N ASN A 596 42.02 7.12 -17.10
CA ASN A 596 40.99 8.04 -17.62
C ASN A 596 41.26 9.55 -17.50
N THR A 597 40.74 10.28 -18.50
CA THR A 597 40.76 11.75 -18.63
C THR A 597 39.61 12.35 -17.82
N PHE A 598 39.89 13.31 -16.95
CA PHE A 598 38.86 14.01 -16.18
C PHE A 598 38.17 15.07 -17.03
N VAL A 599 36.84 15.11 -17.04
CA VAL A 599 36.07 16.27 -17.50
C VAL A 599 35.38 16.89 -16.31
N SER A 600 35.82 18.09 -15.96
CA SER A 600 35.09 18.97 -15.08
C SER A 600 34.17 19.85 -15.92
N ASP A 601 32.85 19.70 -15.76
CA ASP A 601 31.89 20.64 -16.33
C ASP A 601 30.97 21.19 -15.23
N ALA A 602 31.00 22.51 -15.03
CA ALA A 602 30.16 23.23 -14.06
C ALA A 602 30.13 22.64 -12.62
N GLY A 603 31.28 22.25 -12.06
CA GLY A 603 31.36 21.73 -10.69
C GLY A 603 30.99 20.24 -10.51
N ARG A 604 30.77 19.51 -11.61
CA ARG A 604 30.56 18.05 -11.60
C ARG A 604 31.91 17.33 -11.73
N THR A 605 32.19 16.38 -10.84
CA THR A 605 33.41 15.54 -10.90
C THR A 605 33.01 14.10 -11.20
N VAL A 606 33.40 13.60 -12.36
CA VAL A 606 33.10 12.23 -12.82
C VAL A 606 34.38 11.63 -13.39
N ILE A 607 34.62 10.35 -13.14
CA ILE A 607 35.68 9.60 -13.82
C ILE A 607 35.12 9.18 -15.18
N GLU A 608 35.62 9.75 -16.28
CA GLU A 608 35.18 9.42 -17.64
C GLU A 608 36.08 8.37 -18.31
N TYR A 609 35.50 7.24 -18.74
CA TYR A 609 36.20 6.36 -19.68
C TYR A 609 35.90 6.75 -21.12
N LYS A 610 36.84 7.43 -21.79
CA LYS A 610 36.78 7.69 -23.24
C LYS A 610 37.35 6.50 -24.01
N THR A 611 36.49 5.62 -24.49
CA THR A 611 36.73 5.01 -25.81
C THR A 611 36.31 6.01 -26.88
N SER A 612 36.61 5.78 -28.16
CA SER A 612 36.26 6.67 -29.26
C SER A 612 34.74 6.96 -29.44
N GLN A 613 33.86 6.48 -28.55
CA GLN A 613 32.40 6.52 -28.72
C GLN A 613 31.50 6.67 -27.44
N PHE A 614 31.98 6.67 -26.17
CA PHE A 614 31.06 6.57 -24.99
C PHE A 614 31.44 7.38 -23.73
N TYR A 615 30.45 7.61 -22.84
CA TYR A 615 30.56 8.24 -21.50
C TYR A 615 30.04 7.28 -20.42
N VAL A 616 30.71 7.21 -19.27
CA VAL A 616 30.36 6.27 -18.17
C VAL A 616 30.56 6.96 -16.81
N PRO A 617 29.51 7.27 -16.03
CA PRO A 617 29.66 7.83 -14.69
C PRO A 617 30.03 6.73 -13.68
N ILE A 618 31.23 6.80 -13.10
CA ILE A 618 31.78 5.74 -12.22
C ILE A 618 31.75 6.11 -10.73
N ALA A 619 31.49 7.37 -10.36
CA ALA A 619 31.44 7.77 -8.94
C ALA A 619 30.52 8.96 -8.67
N ALA A 620 29.66 8.80 -7.67
CA ALA A 620 28.97 9.86 -6.93
C ALA A 620 28.80 9.38 -5.47
N TRP A 621 28.78 10.28 -4.48
CA TRP A 621 28.88 9.91 -3.07
C TRP A 621 27.61 10.24 -2.28
N LEU A 622 27.11 9.26 -1.52
CA LEU A 622 26.20 9.48 -0.38
C LEU A 622 26.95 9.08 0.89
N THR A 623 27.23 10.06 1.75
CA THR A 623 27.81 9.83 3.06
C THR A 623 26.70 9.83 4.10
N GLY A 624 26.61 8.81 4.95
CA GLY A 624 25.62 8.78 6.03
C GLY A 624 25.84 9.83 7.10
N VAL A 625 27.07 10.34 7.21
CA VAL A 625 27.45 11.41 8.13
C VAL A 625 28.62 12.16 7.48
N GLY A 626 28.34 13.29 6.81
CA GLY A 626 29.30 14.38 6.85
C GLY A 626 29.35 14.86 8.30
N THR A 627 30.54 15.05 8.85
CA THR A 627 30.76 15.44 10.25
C THR A 627 29.60 16.27 10.77
N ALA A 628 28.78 15.68 11.64
CA ALA A 628 27.71 16.41 12.29
C ALA A 628 28.36 17.52 13.11
N THR A 629 28.41 18.73 12.55
CA THR A 629 28.20 19.88 13.43
C THR A 629 26.76 19.78 13.90
N THR A 630 26.52 20.19 15.15
CA THR A 630 25.39 19.88 16.04
C THR A 630 23.99 20.27 15.53
N ALA A 631 23.80 20.46 14.23
CA ALA A 631 22.60 20.91 13.56
C ALA A 631 22.32 20.10 12.26
N GLY A 632 22.20 18.77 12.35
CA GLY A 632 21.40 17.93 11.43
C GLY A 632 21.48 18.18 9.91
N THR A 633 22.61 18.64 9.37
CA THR A 633 22.78 18.93 7.93
C THR A 633 23.85 18.03 7.33
N LEU A 634 23.50 17.26 6.29
CA LEU A 634 24.50 16.59 5.44
C LEU A 634 25.10 17.60 4.48
N GLN A 635 26.35 17.99 4.73
CA GLN A 635 27.14 18.76 3.76
C GLN A 635 27.83 17.81 2.78
N SER A 636 27.94 18.22 1.51
CA SER A 636 29.04 17.76 0.65
C SER A 636 30.34 18.07 1.38
N ILE A 637 31.11 17.06 1.78
CA ILE A 637 32.27 17.31 2.62
C ILE A 637 33.41 17.85 1.76
N ASP A 638 33.63 19.16 1.83
CA ASP A 638 34.94 19.76 1.61
C ASP A 638 35.80 19.47 2.85
N TYR A 639 36.53 18.35 2.86
CA TYR A 639 37.48 18.07 3.94
C TYR A 639 38.68 19.00 3.81
N SER A 640 38.74 20.03 4.66
CA SER A 640 39.90 20.91 4.76
C SER A 640 40.96 20.44 5.77
N ASN A 641 40.71 19.48 6.68
CA ASN A 641 41.69 19.22 7.77
C ASN A 641 41.66 17.82 8.43
N ALA A 642 41.41 16.74 7.69
CA ALA A 642 41.67 15.39 8.23
C ALA A 642 42.06 14.39 7.14
N GLY A 643 43.37 14.19 6.95
CA GLY A 643 43.96 12.94 6.44
C GLY A 643 43.75 12.53 4.98
N GLY A 644 42.86 13.16 4.22
CA GLY A 644 42.83 13.08 2.75
C GLY A 644 43.53 14.30 2.17
N SER A 645 44.80 14.20 1.81
CA SER A 645 45.54 15.38 1.31
C SER A 645 45.22 15.69 -0.15
N LEU A 646 44.62 16.85 -0.38
CA LEU A 646 44.66 17.61 -1.63
C LEU A 646 46.10 18.10 -1.87
N TYR A 647 46.82 17.55 -2.85
CA TYR A 647 48.12 18.11 -3.29
C TYR A 647 48.06 18.68 -4.70
N SER A 648 48.49 19.93 -4.82
CA SER A 648 48.81 20.64 -6.06
C SER A 648 50.31 20.56 -6.33
N SER A 649 50.75 20.30 -7.56
CA SER A 649 52.13 20.60 -7.97
C SER A 649 52.13 21.76 -8.96
N THR A 650 52.85 22.82 -8.58
CA THR A 650 53.18 24.03 -9.37
C THR A 650 53.96 23.65 -10.63
N THR A 651 53.81 24.34 -11.76
CA THR A 651 54.47 25.63 -12.03
C THR A 651 53.69 26.53 -13.00
N GLY A 652 53.43 27.79 -12.61
CA GLY A 652 53.06 28.88 -13.53
C GLY A 652 51.89 29.74 -13.05
N ASN A 653 52.18 30.98 -12.62
CA ASN A 653 51.20 31.96 -12.17
C ASN A 653 50.15 32.31 -13.25
N GLY A 654 48.85 32.24 -12.91
CA GLY A 654 47.85 33.15 -13.49
C GLY A 654 46.60 32.58 -14.19
N GLN A 655 46.31 31.27 -14.18
CA GLN A 655 45.11 30.73 -14.82
C GLN A 655 44.39 29.69 -13.94
N GLN A 656 43.07 29.59 -14.10
CA GLN A 656 42.11 28.88 -13.26
C GLN A 656 42.54 27.44 -12.91
N LYS A 657 42.34 27.08 -11.63
CA LYS A 657 42.85 25.86 -11.01
C LYS A 657 41.97 24.64 -11.37
N ALA A 658 42.52 23.72 -12.16
CA ALA A 658 41.99 22.36 -12.31
C ALA A 658 42.10 21.58 -10.98
N ARG A 659 41.05 20.85 -10.60
CA ARG A 659 41.00 19.99 -9.40
C ARG A 659 40.89 18.52 -9.86
N TYR A 660 41.79 17.67 -9.38
CA TYR A 660 41.85 16.24 -9.72
C TYR A 660 41.27 15.38 -8.58
N LEU A 661 40.58 14.28 -8.93
CA LEU A 661 40.34 13.15 -8.02
C LEU A 661 41.38 12.07 -8.35
N LEU A 662 42.36 11.87 -7.48
CA LEU A 662 43.34 10.82 -7.61
C LEU A 662 42.69 9.47 -7.22
N LEU A 663 42.45 8.59 -8.18
CA LEU A 663 42.57 7.14 -7.96
C LEU A 663 44.07 6.83 -7.82
N LYS A 664 44.70 7.25 -6.73
CA LYS A 664 46.01 6.69 -6.35
C LYS A 664 45.79 5.81 -5.15
N SER A 665 46.07 4.53 -5.31
CA SER A 665 46.41 3.64 -4.21
C SER A 665 45.41 3.69 -3.04
N MET A 666 44.14 3.50 -3.35
CA MET A 666 43.39 2.49 -2.61
C MET A 666 43.09 1.39 -3.64
N GLY A 667 44.06 0.65 -4.17
CA GLY A 667 44.99 -0.10 -3.34
C GLY A 667 44.28 -0.85 -2.21
N ASN A 668 42.96 -1.09 -2.33
CA ASN A 668 42.04 -1.80 -1.45
C ASN A 668 40.57 -1.30 -1.63
N ASN A 669 39.73 -2.00 -2.40
CA ASN A 669 38.68 -2.79 -1.75
C ASN A 669 39.25 -3.82 -0.75
N ASN A 670 40.08 -3.40 0.21
CA ASN A 670 40.27 -4.20 1.40
C ASN A 670 38.94 -4.06 2.10
N ALA A 671 38.38 -5.21 2.40
CA ALA A 671 37.54 -5.49 3.55
C ALA A 671 37.92 -4.78 4.87
N ASN A 672 39.03 -4.02 4.94
CA ASN A 672 39.62 -3.44 6.14
C ASN A 672 39.77 -1.90 6.13
N ALA A 673 39.78 -1.21 4.96
CA ALA A 673 39.91 0.26 4.93
C ALA A 673 38.55 0.97 4.78
N ASP A 674 37.64 0.39 3.99
CA ASP A 674 36.24 0.85 3.87
C ASP A 674 35.33 0.21 4.95
N ALA A 675 35.82 -0.79 5.71
CA ALA A 675 35.08 -1.39 6.82
C ALA A 675 34.98 -0.52 8.07
N ALA A 676 35.61 0.65 8.08
CA ALA A 676 35.55 1.60 9.17
C ALA A 676 34.64 2.80 8.89
N ARG A 677 33.90 2.86 7.76
CA ARG A 677 33.04 4.00 7.39
C ARG A 677 31.72 3.61 6.71
N THR A 678 30.66 4.35 7.03
CA THR A 678 29.31 4.11 6.48
C THR A 678 29.06 4.91 5.18
N TYR A 679 29.32 4.31 4.02
CA TYR A 679 29.12 4.92 2.69
C TYR A 679 28.10 4.20 1.82
N ALA A 680 27.47 4.94 0.90
CA ALA A 680 26.78 4.38 -0.25
C ALA A 680 27.29 4.98 -1.57
N ARG A 681 27.29 4.15 -2.62
CA ARG A 681 27.78 4.50 -3.96
C ARG A 681 26.89 3.89 -5.05
N PRO A 682 26.86 4.48 -6.25
CA PRO A 682 26.38 3.80 -7.44
C PRO A 682 27.22 2.56 -7.72
N ILE A 683 26.58 1.54 -8.29
CA ILE A 683 27.24 0.27 -8.65
C ILE A 683 27.21 0.12 -10.15
N ARG A 684 28.38 -0.17 -10.73
CA ARG A 684 28.56 -0.64 -12.10
C ARG A 684 28.75 -2.16 -12.07
N PRO A 685 27.72 -2.94 -12.42
CA PRO A 685 27.84 -4.39 -12.37
C PRO A 685 28.85 -4.93 -13.39
N ILE A 686 29.55 -6.00 -13.01
CA ILE A 686 30.40 -6.80 -13.91
C ILE A 686 29.72 -8.13 -14.20
N LYS A 687 29.84 -8.61 -15.44
CA LYS A 687 29.31 -9.89 -15.88
C LYS A 687 30.02 -11.04 -15.17
N MET A 688 29.25 -12.04 -14.74
CA MET A 688 29.80 -13.28 -14.19
C MET A 688 30.29 -14.17 -15.33
N ASN A 689 31.44 -14.81 -15.12
CA ASN A 689 32.05 -15.73 -16.08
C ASN A 689 31.39 -17.11 -16.07
#